data_AF-A0A352J5Q6-F1
#
_entry.id   AF-A0A352J5Q6-F1
#
_cell.length_a   1.000
_cell.length_b   1.000
_cell.length_c   1.000
_cell.angle_alpha   90.00
_cell.angle_beta   90.00
_cell.angle_gamma   90.00
#
_symmetry.space_group_name_H-M   'P 1'
#
loop_
_entity.id
_entity.type
_entity.pdbx_description
1 polymer ?
#
loop_
_entity_poly.entity_id
_entity_poly.type
_entity_poly.pdbx_seq_one_letter_code
_entity_poly.pdbx_strand_id
1 'polypeptide(L)'
;MYNKSLHLVLEDGTVFQGKSFGYEAPVAGEIVFSTGMVGYTESLSDPSYLGQILTLTYPLIGNYGVPKDESHQGISTFYESERIQASGLIVSDFSFEYSHWNAAKSLGDWLKENKVPAVYGIDTRELTKLVREKGTMLGKLVFPGEPDIPFVNPDDENQVAKASCKKTIVYGSGKHKVVLVDCGVKNNIIRCLLKRDTTIVRVPWDYDFNEMEFDGLFISNGPGDPAFCTPTVNNIRKAMQTGKPIFGICMGNQLLSLAGGASTYKLKYGHRSCNQPVQLVGTQRAFVTSQNHGFAVDNNSLGAEWEPLFVNMNDGTNEGIRHKTNPWFSCQFHPEASAGPTDTEFLFDVFIRTLEVKNIPIPKLIEDELDAKSVLKQVYRGIEKGSVKKVLLLGSGALKIGEAGEFDYSGSQALKALKEEGIETVLVNPNIATVQTSEGIADKVYFLPVTPDFVERVIEKERPDSIFLSFGGQTALNCGVALYKNKILEKYNVRVLGTPVQAIIDTEDREIFNQKLSEIGVKYIQSEAVTSLKDALRAADKLGYPVIVRAAYALGGLGSGFCDNEDELESLVTKAFNYSPQVLVEKSLKGWKEIEYEVVRDRYDNCITVCNMENFDPLGIHTGESIVVAPSQTLSNSEYYKLRELAIRIIRHIGIVGECNVQYAFDP
;
A
#
# COMPACT_ATOMS: atom_id res chain seq x y z
N MET A 1 -2.67 -26.58 -24.33
CA MET A 1 -1.37 -27.14 -23.88
C MET A 1 -0.29 -26.09 -24.12
N TYR A 2 0.37 -25.64 -23.05
CA TYR A 2 1.41 -24.59 -23.07
C TYR A 2 2.81 -25.20 -23.12
N ASN A 3 3.14 -25.83 -24.25
CA ASN A 3 4.34 -26.67 -24.38
C ASN A 3 5.35 -26.17 -25.43
N LYS A 4 5.06 -25.09 -26.16
CA LYS A 4 5.97 -24.56 -27.18
C LYS A 4 7.13 -23.82 -26.51
N SER A 5 8.37 -24.22 -26.79
CA SER A 5 9.57 -23.56 -26.26
C SER A 5 9.62 -22.11 -26.74
N LEU A 6 9.96 -21.18 -25.85
CA LEU A 6 10.14 -19.76 -26.15
C LEU A 6 11.34 -19.27 -25.37
N HIS A 7 12.32 -18.69 -26.06
CA HIS A 7 13.55 -18.21 -25.43
C HIS A 7 13.50 -16.69 -25.29
N LEU A 8 13.89 -16.19 -24.11
CA LEU A 8 14.26 -14.79 -23.92
C LEU A 8 15.74 -14.66 -24.25
N VAL A 9 16.06 -13.86 -25.27
CA VAL A 9 17.44 -13.55 -25.69
C VAL A 9 17.70 -12.09 -25.39
N LEU A 10 18.76 -11.80 -24.65
CA LEU A 10 19.20 -10.46 -24.30
C LEU A 10 20.32 -9.99 -25.26
N GLU A 11 20.50 -8.67 -25.39
CA GLU A 11 21.50 -8.08 -26.29
C GLU A 11 22.95 -8.45 -25.94
N ASP A 12 23.20 -8.85 -24.70
CA ASP A 12 24.50 -9.33 -24.22
C ASP A 12 24.78 -10.81 -24.56
N GLY A 13 23.84 -11.49 -25.23
CA GLY A 13 23.92 -12.90 -25.60
C GLY A 13 23.38 -13.87 -24.54
N THR A 14 22.92 -13.40 -23.39
CA THR A 14 22.29 -14.24 -22.36
C THR A 14 20.97 -14.81 -22.90
N VAL A 15 20.72 -16.09 -22.63
CA VAL A 15 19.50 -16.79 -23.06
C VAL A 15 18.83 -17.47 -21.88
N PHE A 16 17.57 -17.12 -21.63
CA PHE A 16 16.71 -17.84 -20.70
C PHE A 16 15.71 -18.70 -21.50
N GLN A 17 15.61 -19.97 -21.12
CA GLN A 17 14.70 -20.93 -21.77
C GLN A 17 13.41 -21.02 -20.97
N GLY A 18 12.28 -20.79 -21.63
CA GLY A 18 10.96 -20.92 -21.04
C GLY A 18 9.96 -21.52 -22.01
N LYS A 19 8.68 -21.39 -21.68
CA LYS A 19 7.57 -21.91 -22.47
C LYS A 19 6.57 -20.81 -22.77
N SER A 20 6.03 -20.82 -23.98
CA SER A 20 5.03 -19.85 -24.39
C SER A 20 3.69 -20.10 -23.69
N PHE A 21 3.07 -19.03 -23.19
CA PHE A 21 1.68 -19.06 -22.72
C PHE A 21 0.78 -17.93 -23.28
N GLY A 22 1.37 -16.96 -23.97
CA GLY A 22 0.66 -15.91 -24.68
C GLY A 22 0.46 -16.20 -26.17
N TYR A 23 0.47 -15.15 -26.98
CA TYR A 23 0.44 -15.24 -28.44
C TYR A 23 1.74 -15.79 -29.01
N GLU A 24 1.65 -16.69 -29.99
CA GLU A 24 2.83 -17.34 -30.59
C GLU A 24 3.42 -16.52 -31.74
N ALA A 25 4.11 -15.42 -31.41
CA ALA A 25 4.95 -14.66 -32.34
C ALA A 25 6.21 -14.15 -31.65
N PRO A 26 7.33 -13.93 -32.37
CA PRO A 26 8.49 -13.30 -31.79
C PRO A 26 8.23 -11.81 -31.54
N VAL A 27 8.86 -11.24 -30.51
CA VAL A 27 8.76 -9.81 -30.18
C VAL A 27 10.07 -9.30 -29.59
N ALA A 28 10.43 -8.06 -29.89
CA ALA A 28 11.61 -7.38 -29.36
C ALA A 28 11.22 -6.06 -28.69
N GLY A 29 12.00 -5.63 -27.69
CA GLY A 29 11.80 -4.39 -26.97
C GLY A 29 12.80 -4.20 -25.83
N GLU A 30 12.62 -3.15 -25.04
CA GLU A 30 13.38 -2.96 -23.79
C GLU A 30 12.83 -3.91 -22.72
N ILE A 31 13.71 -4.67 -22.07
CA ILE A 31 13.37 -5.50 -20.91
C ILE A 31 13.29 -4.60 -19.69
N VAL A 32 12.14 -4.64 -19.04
CA VAL A 32 11.89 -3.91 -17.80
C VAL A 32 11.35 -4.87 -16.76
N PHE A 33 11.47 -4.53 -15.48
CA PHE A 33 10.87 -5.31 -14.40
C PHE A 33 9.98 -4.42 -13.53
N SER A 34 8.89 -5.00 -13.00
CA SER A 34 8.04 -4.35 -12.01
C SER A 34 8.01 -5.18 -10.72
N THR A 35 8.17 -4.52 -9.59
CA THR A 35 8.09 -5.16 -8.26
C THR A 35 6.69 -5.13 -7.64
N GLY A 36 5.66 -4.78 -8.43
CA GLY A 36 4.27 -4.94 -8.02
C GLY A 36 3.90 -6.42 -7.84
N MET A 37 3.22 -6.75 -6.73
CA MET A 37 2.84 -8.13 -6.40
C MET A 37 1.45 -8.51 -6.93
N VAL A 38 0.57 -7.53 -7.08
CA VAL A 38 -0.78 -7.66 -7.62
C VAL A 38 -1.01 -6.62 -8.72
N GLY A 39 -2.09 -6.77 -9.48
CA GLY A 39 -2.46 -5.81 -10.53
C GLY A 39 -1.74 -6.03 -11.85
N TYR A 40 -1.51 -7.29 -12.25
CA TYR A 40 -0.91 -7.58 -13.56
C TYR A 40 -1.81 -7.15 -14.72
N THR A 41 -3.13 -7.14 -14.55
CA THR A 41 -4.09 -6.64 -15.55
C THR A 41 -3.93 -5.15 -15.81
N GLU A 42 -3.92 -4.37 -14.73
CA GLU A 42 -3.73 -2.93 -14.77
C GLU A 42 -2.36 -2.58 -15.35
N SER A 43 -1.31 -3.26 -14.86
CA SER A 43 0.07 -3.07 -15.34
C SER A 43 0.21 -3.38 -16.83
N LEU A 44 -0.35 -4.49 -17.33
CA LEU A 44 -0.27 -4.83 -18.75
C LEU A 44 -1.00 -3.81 -19.65
N SER A 45 -2.05 -3.18 -19.13
CA SER A 45 -2.80 -2.13 -19.82
C SER A 45 -2.27 -0.71 -19.63
N ASP A 46 -1.17 -0.52 -18.88
CA ASP A 46 -0.56 0.80 -18.67
C ASP A 46 0.20 1.26 -19.93
N PRO A 47 -0.18 2.39 -20.55
CA PRO A 47 0.49 2.92 -21.75
C PRO A 47 1.98 3.18 -21.58
N SER A 48 2.46 3.38 -20.35
CA SER A 48 3.89 3.59 -20.08
C SER A 48 4.77 2.37 -20.44
N TYR A 49 4.19 1.16 -20.59
CA TYR A 49 4.92 -0.04 -21.04
C TYR A 49 4.96 -0.22 -22.57
N LEU A 50 4.46 0.74 -23.35
CA LEU A 50 4.46 0.62 -24.81
C LEU A 50 5.89 0.44 -25.36
N GLY A 51 6.10 -0.64 -26.12
CA GLY A 51 7.42 -0.98 -26.67
C GLY A 51 8.33 -1.76 -25.73
N GLN A 52 7.91 -2.04 -24.49
CA GLN A 52 8.68 -2.76 -23.47
C GLN A 52 8.17 -4.19 -23.29
N ILE A 53 9.07 -5.10 -22.90
CA ILE A 53 8.74 -6.46 -22.47
C ILE A 53 8.79 -6.48 -20.94
N LEU A 54 7.63 -6.68 -20.32
CA LEU A 54 7.45 -6.57 -18.88
C LEU A 54 7.82 -7.87 -18.17
N THR A 55 8.76 -7.78 -17.23
CA THR A 55 9.07 -8.85 -16.28
C THR A 55 8.35 -8.58 -14.96
N LEU A 56 7.52 -9.52 -14.51
CA LEU A 56 6.94 -9.44 -13.17
C LEU A 56 7.85 -10.17 -12.19
N THR A 57 8.30 -9.48 -11.14
CA THR A 57 9.18 -10.12 -10.15
C THR A 57 8.41 -11.04 -9.22
N TYR A 58 7.10 -10.82 -9.06
CA TYR A 58 6.26 -11.72 -8.29
C TYR A 58 6.13 -13.06 -9.03
N PRO A 59 6.42 -14.19 -8.36
CA PRO A 59 6.63 -15.45 -9.08
C PRO A 59 5.34 -16.12 -9.56
N LEU A 60 4.21 -15.94 -8.86
CA LEU A 60 2.95 -16.63 -9.15
C LEU A 60 1.98 -15.70 -9.88
N ILE A 61 1.85 -15.85 -11.20
CA ILE A 61 1.07 -14.92 -12.03
C ILE A 61 -0.10 -15.62 -12.72
N GLY A 62 -1.27 -14.98 -12.69
CA GLY A 62 -2.50 -15.47 -13.32
C GLY A 62 -3.55 -16.01 -12.35
N ASN A 63 -3.26 -16.00 -11.04
CA ASN A 63 -4.06 -16.63 -9.98
C ASN A 63 -5.54 -16.20 -9.98
N TYR A 64 -5.81 -14.91 -10.21
CA TYR A 64 -7.16 -14.34 -10.22
C TYR A 64 -7.70 -14.09 -11.63
N GLY A 65 -7.08 -14.66 -12.66
CA GLY A 65 -7.54 -14.58 -14.05
C GLY A 65 -7.56 -13.15 -14.58
N VAL A 66 -8.43 -12.90 -15.55
CA VAL A 66 -8.68 -11.56 -16.11
C VAL A 66 -10.16 -11.24 -15.99
N PRO A 67 -10.55 -10.07 -15.43
CA PRO A 67 -11.94 -9.73 -15.23
C PRO A 67 -12.66 -9.55 -16.55
N LYS A 68 -13.99 -9.72 -16.55
CA LYS A 68 -14.80 -9.25 -17.67
C LYS A 68 -14.76 -7.73 -17.68
N ASP A 69 -14.32 -7.13 -18.79
CA ASP A 69 -14.32 -5.67 -18.86
C ASP A 69 -15.74 -5.09 -18.91
N GLU A 70 -15.89 -3.95 -18.26
CA GLU A 70 -17.10 -3.14 -18.26
C GLU A 70 -16.71 -1.70 -18.58
N SER A 71 -17.38 -1.09 -19.56
CA SER A 71 -17.12 0.30 -19.92
C SER A 71 -18.23 1.22 -19.43
N HIS A 72 -17.85 2.29 -18.75
CA HIS A 72 -18.75 3.39 -18.39
C HIS A 72 -18.30 4.66 -19.11
N GLN A 73 -19.18 5.25 -19.90
CA GLN A 73 -18.89 6.46 -20.71
C GLN A 73 -17.64 6.32 -21.61
N GLY A 74 -17.39 5.11 -22.14
CA GLY A 74 -16.25 4.84 -23.00
C GLY A 74 -14.92 4.65 -22.25
N ILE A 75 -14.94 4.61 -20.92
CA ILE A 75 -13.78 4.34 -20.06
C ILE A 75 -13.93 2.93 -19.50
N SER A 76 -12.88 2.12 -19.60
CA SER A 76 -12.87 0.78 -19.00
C SER A 76 -12.83 0.86 -17.48
N THR A 77 -13.50 -0.09 -16.82
CA THR A 77 -13.56 -0.18 -15.35
C THR A 77 -12.35 -0.90 -14.77
N PHE A 78 -11.80 -1.89 -15.49
CA PHE A 78 -10.77 -2.79 -14.97
C PHE A 78 -9.39 -2.62 -15.63
N TYR A 79 -9.34 -2.01 -16.81
CA TYR A 79 -8.11 -1.74 -17.56
C TYR A 79 -7.78 -0.25 -17.62
N GLU A 80 -6.50 0.04 -17.66
CA GLU A 80 -5.94 1.38 -17.70
C GLU A 80 -5.80 1.97 -19.10
N SER A 81 -6.06 1.20 -20.15
CA SER A 81 -6.22 1.70 -21.51
C SER A 81 -7.06 0.73 -22.34
N GLU A 82 -7.23 1.04 -23.63
CA GLU A 82 -8.12 0.33 -24.54
C GLU A 82 -7.59 -1.07 -24.96
N ARG A 83 -6.34 -1.42 -24.61
CA ARG A 83 -5.69 -2.70 -24.93
C ARG A 83 -4.52 -3.00 -23.99
N ILE A 84 -3.93 -4.19 -24.12
CA ILE A 84 -2.60 -4.45 -23.56
C ILE A 84 -1.56 -3.58 -24.29
N GLN A 85 -0.72 -2.89 -23.51
CA GLN A 85 0.28 -1.94 -24.01
C GLN A 85 1.69 -2.53 -23.99
N ALA A 86 1.99 -3.41 -23.03
CA ALA A 86 3.25 -4.16 -22.99
C ALA A 86 3.40 -5.01 -24.27
N SER A 87 4.58 -4.97 -24.87
CA SER A 87 4.91 -5.75 -26.08
C SER A 87 5.00 -7.25 -25.80
N GLY A 88 5.36 -7.63 -24.56
CA GLY A 88 5.42 -9.01 -24.12
C GLY A 88 5.49 -9.12 -22.60
N LEU A 89 5.31 -10.34 -22.09
CA LEU A 89 5.30 -10.63 -20.65
C LEU A 89 6.27 -11.78 -20.30
N ILE A 90 7.04 -11.59 -19.24
CA ILE A 90 7.97 -12.57 -18.69
C ILE A 90 7.57 -12.84 -17.22
N VAL A 91 7.32 -14.10 -16.90
CA VAL A 91 6.95 -14.53 -15.53
C VAL A 91 7.77 -15.76 -15.11
N SER A 92 7.85 -15.99 -13.81
CA SER A 92 8.50 -17.18 -13.27
C SER A 92 7.58 -18.39 -13.40
N ASP A 93 6.39 -18.31 -12.81
CA ASP A 93 5.37 -19.34 -12.91
C ASP A 93 4.04 -18.76 -13.40
N PHE A 94 3.28 -19.58 -14.12
CA PHE A 94 1.99 -19.21 -14.68
C PHE A 94 0.89 -20.13 -14.16
N SER A 95 -0.10 -19.54 -13.50
CA SER A 95 -1.29 -20.23 -13.00
C SER A 95 -2.21 -20.59 -14.17
N PHE A 96 -2.19 -21.87 -14.55
CA PHE A 96 -3.03 -22.41 -15.62
C PHE A 96 -4.52 -22.39 -15.30
N GLU A 97 -4.84 -22.53 -14.00
CA GLU A 97 -6.17 -22.39 -13.46
C GLU A 97 -6.23 -21.11 -12.63
N TYR A 98 -7.35 -20.40 -12.73
CA TYR A 98 -7.60 -19.17 -12.00
C TYR A 98 -8.88 -19.30 -11.18
N SER A 99 -8.96 -18.56 -10.07
CA SER A 99 -10.15 -18.54 -9.23
C SER A 99 -10.37 -17.16 -8.65
N HIS A 100 -11.36 -16.45 -9.20
CA HIS A 100 -11.81 -15.16 -8.72
C HIS A 100 -13.23 -14.89 -9.20
N TRP A 101 -14.10 -14.32 -8.35
CA TRP A 101 -15.53 -14.20 -8.61
C TRP A 101 -15.87 -13.42 -9.90
N ASN A 102 -15.01 -12.45 -10.30
CA ASN A 102 -15.19 -11.65 -11.50
C ASN A 102 -14.36 -12.10 -12.71
N ALA A 103 -13.57 -13.17 -12.60
CA ALA A 103 -12.70 -13.62 -13.67
C ALA A 103 -13.49 -14.24 -14.82
N ALA A 104 -13.24 -13.76 -16.03
CA ALA A 104 -13.94 -14.21 -17.24
C ALA A 104 -13.10 -15.13 -18.13
N LYS A 105 -11.77 -15.04 -18.02
CA LYS A 105 -10.83 -15.84 -18.81
C LYS A 105 -9.47 -15.93 -18.12
N SER A 106 -8.64 -16.84 -18.62
CA SER A 106 -7.25 -16.96 -18.19
C SER A 106 -6.43 -15.77 -18.71
N LEU A 107 -5.34 -15.42 -18.00
CA LEU A 107 -4.37 -14.44 -18.48
C LEU A 107 -3.77 -14.83 -19.84
N GLY A 108 -3.47 -16.12 -20.04
CA GLY A 108 -2.93 -16.62 -21.31
C GLY A 108 -3.89 -16.39 -22.49
N ASP A 109 -5.19 -16.57 -22.30
CA ASP A 109 -6.17 -16.35 -23.37
C ASP A 109 -6.36 -14.87 -23.67
N TRP A 110 -6.36 -14.00 -22.65
CA TRP A 110 -6.37 -12.55 -22.86
C TRP A 110 -5.14 -12.05 -23.64
N LEU A 111 -3.96 -12.59 -23.34
CA LEU A 111 -2.72 -12.29 -24.07
C LEU A 111 -2.81 -12.74 -25.54
N LYS A 112 -3.34 -13.94 -25.81
CA LYS A 112 -3.54 -14.44 -27.19
C LYS A 112 -4.52 -13.57 -27.98
N GLU A 113 -5.64 -13.18 -27.38
CA GLU A 113 -6.64 -12.30 -27.99
C GLU A 113 -6.05 -10.95 -28.37
N ASN A 114 -5.17 -10.40 -27.53
CA ASN A 114 -4.49 -9.12 -27.75
C ASN A 114 -3.18 -9.25 -28.55
N LYS A 115 -2.84 -10.45 -29.01
CA LYS A 115 -1.61 -10.76 -29.76
C LYS A 115 -0.31 -10.40 -29.03
N VAL A 116 -0.26 -10.65 -27.72
CA VAL A 116 0.90 -10.36 -26.87
C VAL A 116 1.65 -11.65 -26.52
N PRO A 117 2.91 -11.81 -26.96
CA PRO A 117 3.72 -12.95 -26.58
C PRO A 117 4.06 -12.96 -25.09
N ALA A 118 4.09 -14.14 -24.49
CA ALA A 118 4.45 -14.28 -23.10
C ALA A 118 5.16 -15.61 -22.81
N VAL A 119 6.12 -15.57 -21.90
CA VAL A 119 6.98 -16.69 -21.51
C VAL A 119 6.93 -16.92 -20.00
N TYR A 120 6.77 -18.17 -19.58
CA TYR A 120 6.91 -18.61 -18.19
C TYR A 120 8.05 -19.61 -18.04
N GLY A 121 8.48 -19.90 -16.80
CA GLY A 121 9.61 -20.75 -16.50
C GLY A 121 10.97 -20.02 -16.51
N ILE A 122 10.94 -18.68 -16.43
CA ILE A 122 12.15 -17.85 -16.42
C ILE A 122 12.51 -17.51 -14.98
N ASP A 123 13.81 -17.55 -14.62
CA ASP A 123 14.26 -16.98 -13.35
C ASP A 123 14.18 -15.45 -13.42
N THR A 124 13.02 -14.91 -13.05
CA THR A 124 12.75 -13.47 -13.08
C THR A 124 13.61 -12.71 -12.06
N ARG A 125 14.11 -13.38 -11.01
CA ARG A 125 15.03 -12.77 -10.04
C ARG A 125 16.42 -12.60 -10.64
N GLU A 126 16.94 -13.60 -11.33
CA GLU A 126 18.21 -13.50 -12.04
C GLU A 126 18.14 -12.42 -13.13
N LEU A 127 17.08 -12.43 -13.94
CA LEU A 127 16.86 -11.40 -14.96
C LEU A 127 16.80 -9.99 -14.35
N THR A 128 16.07 -9.82 -13.24
CA THR A 128 15.97 -8.53 -12.54
C THR A 128 17.33 -8.04 -12.04
N LYS A 129 18.16 -8.92 -11.48
CA LYS A 129 19.53 -8.56 -11.05
C LYS A 129 20.37 -8.10 -12.24
N LEU A 130 20.28 -8.82 -13.34
CA LEU A 130 21.05 -8.55 -14.55
C LEU A 130 20.67 -7.18 -15.16
N VAL A 131 19.36 -6.89 -15.27
CA VAL A 131 18.87 -5.56 -15.72
C VAL A 131 19.28 -4.47 -14.73
N ARG A 132 19.20 -4.69 -13.41
CA ARG A 132 19.65 -3.70 -12.41
C ARG A 132 21.14 -3.39 -12.49
N GLU A 133 21.96 -4.39 -12.80
CA GLU A 133 23.42 -4.28 -12.92
C GLU A 133 23.84 -3.59 -14.23
N LYS A 134 23.23 -3.96 -15.36
CA LYS A 134 23.59 -3.45 -16.69
C LYS A 134 22.84 -2.18 -17.10
N GLY A 135 21.67 -1.94 -16.51
CA GLY A 135 20.78 -0.83 -16.81
C GLY A 135 19.76 -1.19 -17.90
N THR A 136 19.47 -0.24 -18.79
CA THR A 136 18.64 -0.49 -19.98
C THR A 136 19.16 -1.71 -20.72
N MET A 137 18.23 -2.59 -21.07
CA MET A 137 18.55 -3.83 -21.73
C MET A 137 17.58 -4.10 -22.86
N LEU A 138 18.10 -4.33 -24.06
CA LEU A 138 17.28 -4.84 -25.14
C LEU A 138 17.16 -6.35 -25.06
N GLY A 139 15.97 -6.85 -25.35
CA GLY A 139 15.69 -8.27 -25.38
C GLY A 139 14.62 -8.63 -26.39
N LYS A 140 14.53 -9.93 -26.67
CA LYS A 140 13.54 -10.49 -27.58
C LYS A 140 13.07 -11.86 -27.13
N LEU A 141 11.79 -12.14 -27.33
CA LEU A 141 11.19 -13.46 -27.20
C LEU A 141 11.19 -14.10 -28.58
N VAL A 142 11.85 -15.25 -28.74
CA VAL A 142 12.01 -15.94 -30.02
C VAL A 142 11.82 -17.44 -29.88
N PHE A 143 11.18 -18.05 -30.90
CA PHE A 143 10.99 -19.49 -30.96
C PHE A 143 12.28 -20.16 -31.46
N PRO A 144 12.85 -21.13 -30.72
CA PRO A 144 14.07 -21.79 -31.15
C PRO A 144 13.87 -22.52 -32.48
N GLY A 145 14.77 -22.27 -33.44
CA GLY A 145 14.71 -22.85 -34.79
C GLY A 145 13.85 -22.08 -35.79
N GLU A 146 13.15 -21.02 -35.38
CA GLU A 146 12.47 -20.08 -36.28
C GLU A 146 13.40 -18.90 -36.66
N PRO A 147 13.12 -18.14 -37.74
CA PRO A 147 13.92 -16.98 -38.13
C PRO A 147 14.04 -15.94 -37.02
N ASP A 148 15.25 -15.44 -36.83
CA ASP A 148 15.54 -14.43 -35.81
C ASP A 148 15.02 -13.04 -36.21
N ILE A 149 14.76 -12.20 -35.21
CA ILE A 149 14.36 -10.79 -35.37
C ILE A 149 15.41 -9.84 -34.77
N PRO A 150 15.55 -8.61 -35.30
CA PRO A 150 16.46 -7.62 -34.72
C PRO A 150 16.00 -7.16 -33.33
N PHE A 151 16.94 -6.71 -32.51
CA PHE A 151 16.61 -5.95 -31.30
C PHE A 151 15.99 -4.60 -31.70
N VAL A 152 15.07 -4.10 -30.86
CA VAL A 152 14.36 -2.84 -31.07
C VAL A 152 14.44 -2.03 -29.79
N ASN A 153 15.00 -0.82 -29.88
CA ASN A 153 14.99 0.14 -28.78
C ASN A 153 13.75 1.04 -28.89
N PRO A 154 12.79 0.95 -27.95
CA PRO A 154 11.60 1.80 -28.00
C PRO A 154 11.92 3.29 -27.85
N ASP A 155 13.05 3.66 -27.25
CA ASP A 155 13.44 5.06 -27.06
C ASP A 155 13.96 5.74 -28.33
N ASP A 156 14.13 5.00 -29.44
CA ASP A 156 14.52 5.60 -30.73
C ASP A 156 13.31 6.24 -31.45
N GLU A 157 12.10 6.10 -30.90
CA GLU A 157 10.85 6.57 -31.50
C GLU A 157 9.97 7.34 -30.50
N ASN A 158 9.12 8.22 -31.02
CA ASN A 158 8.13 8.93 -30.21
C ASN A 158 6.99 7.97 -29.77
N GLN A 159 7.15 7.32 -28.62
CA GLN A 159 6.14 6.42 -28.05
C GLN A 159 4.88 7.16 -27.61
N VAL A 160 5.00 8.41 -27.15
CA VAL A 160 3.86 9.28 -26.81
C VAL A 160 2.92 9.44 -28.01
N ALA A 161 3.46 9.71 -29.20
CA ALA A 161 2.66 9.86 -30.42
C ALA A 161 1.89 8.59 -30.80
N LYS A 162 2.41 7.40 -30.44
CA LYS A 162 1.72 6.12 -30.66
C LYS A 162 0.60 5.91 -29.64
N ALA A 163 0.87 6.17 -28.36
CA ALA A 163 -0.06 5.97 -27.25
C ALA A 163 -1.20 7.00 -27.22
N SER A 164 -0.93 8.24 -27.60
CA SER A 164 -1.87 9.36 -27.52
C SER A 164 -3.11 9.16 -28.41
N CYS A 165 -4.25 9.65 -27.95
CA CYS A 165 -5.48 9.71 -28.71
C CYS A 165 -5.29 10.50 -30.01
N LYS A 166 -6.07 10.16 -31.04
CA LYS A 166 -5.94 10.78 -32.37
C LYS A 166 -6.90 11.95 -32.59
N LYS A 167 -7.84 12.14 -31.69
CA LYS A 167 -8.89 13.17 -31.74
C LYS A 167 -9.21 13.64 -30.33
N THR A 168 -9.76 14.83 -30.23
CA THR A 168 -10.28 15.36 -28.97
C THR A 168 -11.47 14.54 -28.49
N ILE A 169 -11.50 14.22 -27.20
CA ILE A 169 -12.57 13.45 -26.54
C ILE A 169 -13.02 14.22 -25.30
N VAL A 170 -14.33 14.31 -25.07
CA VAL A 170 -14.90 15.00 -23.90
C VAL A 170 -15.54 13.99 -22.96
N TYR A 171 -15.26 14.11 -21.66
CA TYR A 171 -15.82 13.29 -20.60
C TYR A 171 -16.46 14.16 -19.52
N GLY A 172 -17.52 13.64 -18.90
CA GLY A 172 -18.24 14.33 -17.84
C GLY A 172 -18.97 15.58 -18.31
N SER A 173 -19.57 16.26 -17.33
CA SER A 173 -20.31 17.50 -17.52
C SER A 173 -20.23 18.38 -16.26
N GLY A 174 -19.13 18.25 -15.52
CA GLY A 174 -18.92 18.95 -14.27
C GLY A 174 -18.53 20.41 -14.45
N LYS A 175 -18.55 21.16 -13.35
CA LYS A 175 -18.31 22.61 -13.30
C LYS A 175 -16.95 23.01 -13.86
N HIS A 176 -15.89 22.29 -13.52
CA HIS A 176 -14.51 22.68 -13.81
C HIS A 176 -14.04 22.08 -15.14
N LYS A 177 -13.73 22.92 -16.13
CA LYS A 177 -13.28 22.47 -17.45
C LYS A 177 -11.75 22.28 -17.46
N VAL A 178 -11.31 21.04 -17.55
CA VAL A 178 -9.89 20.65 -17.53
C VAL A 178 -9.46 20.16 -18.91
N VAL A 179 -8.42 20.75 -19.49
CA VAL A 179 -7.76 20.18 -20.67
C VAL A 179 -6.79 19.11 -20.18
N LEU A 180 -6.92 17.89 -20.72
CA LEU A 180 -6.05 16.76 -20.41
C LEU A 180 -5.19 16.44 -21.65
N VAL A 181 -3.91 16.79 -21.60
CA VAL A 181 -2.95 16.44 -22.64
C VAL A 181 -2.62 14.97 -22.51
N ASP A 182 -3.01 14.20 -23.53
CA ASP A 182 -2.83 12.77 -23.54
C ASP A 182 -1.44 12.38 -24.04
N CYS A 183 -0.55 12.08 -23.12
CA CYS A 183 0.77 11.54 -23.41
C CYS A 183 0.82 10.00 -23.40
N GLY A 184 -0.32 9.32 -23.29
CA GLY A 184 -0.43 7.92 -22.90
C GLY A 184 -1.20 7.78 -21.58
N VAL A 185 -2.35 8.44 -21.48
CA VAL A 185 -3.13 8.55 -20.25
C VAL A 185 -3.66 7.20 -19.78
N LYS A 186 -3.52 6.94 -18.48
CA LYS A 186 -4.23 5.86 -17.80
C LYS A 186 -5.69 6.23 -17.52
N ASN A 187 -6.60 5.30 -17.74
CA ASN A 187 -8.03 5.49 -17.50
C ASN A 187 -8.32 5.95 -16.07
N ASN A 188 -7.54 5.52 -15.06
CA ASN A 188 -7.79 5.97 -13.69
C ASN A 188 -7.50 7.47 -13.46
N ILE A 189 -6.65 8.12 -14.25
CA ILE A 189 -6.51 9.59 -14.21
C ILE A 189 -7.84 10.26 -14.54
N ILE A 190 -8.49 9.78 -15.62
CA ILE A 190 -9.79 10.31 -16.07
C ILE A 190 -10.85 10.04 -14.99
N ARG A 191 -10.89 8.83 -14.43
CA ARG A 191 -11.83 8.47 -13.34
C ARG A 191 -11.62 9.33 -12.10
N CYS A 192 -10.38 9.57 -11.68
CA CYS A 192 -10.08 10.41 -10.51
C CYS A 192 -10.51 11.87 -10.72
N LEU A 193 -10.33 12.43 -11.92
CA LEU A 193 -10.79 13.78 -12.24
C LEU A 193 -12.33 13.86 -12.31
N LEU A 194 -13.01 12.88 -12.92
CA LEU A 194 -14.48 12.88 -13.04
C LEU A 194 -15.19 12.79 -11.69
N LYS A 195 -14.57 12.19 -10.67
CA LYS A 195 -15.09 12.18 -9.30
C LYS A 195 -15.17 13.57 -8.65
N ARG A 196 -14.54 14.59 -9.24
CA ARG A 196 -14.34 15.92 -8.64
C ARG A 196 -15.00 17.06 -9.42
N ASP A 197 -16.19 16.79 -9.96
CA ASP A 197 -17.03 17.77 -10.67
C ASP A 197 -16.30 18.46 -11.84
N THR A 198 -15.64 17.66 -12.67
CA THR A 198 -14.91 18.15 -13.85
C THR A 198 -15.59 17.80 -15.17
N THR A 199 -15.39 18.66 -16.17
CA THR A 199 -15.53 18.35 -17.58
C THR A 199 -14.12 18.21 -18.16
N ILE A 200 -13.77 17.02 -18.64
CA ILE A 200 -12.41 16.73 -19.13
C ILE A 200 -12.42 16.79 -20.65
N VAL A 201 -11.48 17.54 -21.22
CA VAL A 201 -11.23 17.57 -22.66
C VAL A 201 -9.87 16.95 -22.94
N ARG A 202 -9.86 15.64 -23.25
CA ARG A 202 -8.67 14.87 -23.62
C ARG A 202 -8.24 15.27 -25.04
N VAL A 203 -7.03 15.78 -25.20
CA VAL A 203 -6.48 16.23 -26.49
C VAL A 203 -5.25 15.41 -26.87
N PRO A 204 -4.95 15.24 -28.18
CA PRO A 204 -3.70 14.64 -28.63
C PRO A 204 -2.47 15.35 -28.05
N TRP A 205 -1.37 14.62 -27.86
CA TRP A 205 -0.15 15.11 -27.22
C TRP A 205 0.40 16.40 -27.85
N ASP A 206 0.28 16.55 -29.17
CA ASP A 206 0.78 17.67 -29.98
C ASP A 206 -0.27 18.76 -30.27
N TYR A 207 -1.49 18.62 -29.74
CA TYR A 207 -2.58 19.56 -29.96
C TYR A 207 -2.28 20.94 -29.35
N ASP A 208 -2.49 22.02 -30.11
CA ASP A 208 -2.40 23.38 -29.56
C ASP A 208 -3.71 23.74 -28.86
N PHE A 209 -3.74 23.54 -27.54
CA PHE A 209 -4.88 23.85 -26.68
C PHE A 209 -4.93 25.30 -26.21
N ASN A 210 -3.97 26.16 -26.59
CA ASN A 210 -3.89 27.53 -26.05
C ASN A 210 -5.03 28.45 -26.52
N GLU A 211 -5.73 28.09 -27.59
CA GLU A 211 -6.92 28.81 -28.06
C GLU A 211 -8.22 28.32 -27.38
N MET A 212 -8.14 27.29 -26.54
CA MET A 212 -9.29 26.74 -25.84
C MET A 212 -9.60 27.48 -24.54
N GLU A 213 -10.88 27.65 -24.26
CA GLU A 213 -11.34 28.04 -22.93
C GLU A 213 -11.30 26.81 -21.99
N PHE A 214 -10.55 26.91 -20.89
CA PHE A 214 -10.42 25.91 -19.83
C PHE A 214 -9.97 26.56 -18.52
N ASP A 215 -10.26 25.91 -17.39
CA ASP A 215 -9.94 26.40 -16.04
C ASP A 215 -8.56 25.94 -15.57
N GLY A 216 -8.16 24.71 -15.94
CA GLY A 216 -6.85 24.15 -15.62
C GLY A 216 -6.32 23.19 -16.69
N LEU A 217 -5.00 23.02 -16.71
CA LEU A 217 -4.30 22.11 -17.60
C LEU A 217 -3.79 20.89 -16.81
N PHE A 218 -4.03 19.71 -17.35
CA PHE A 218 -3.53 18.46 -16.81
C PHE A 218 -2.69 17.74 -17.86
N ILE A 219 -1.52 17.23 -17.48
CA ILE A 219 -0.61 16.50 -18.38
C ILE A 219 -0.46 15.09 -17.84
N SER A 220 -0.89 14.09 -18.63
CA SER A 220 -0.93 12.70 -18.17
C SER A 220 0.46 12.06 -18.06
N ASN A 221 0.47 10.83 -17.54
CA ASN A 221 1.58 9.90 -17.73
C ASN A 221 1.78 9.54 -19.22
N GLY A 222 2.86 8.80 -19.51
CA GLY A 222 3.16 8.34 -20.85
C GLY A 222 4.47 7.54 -20.97
N PRO A 223 4.67 6.83 -22.09
CA PRO A 223 5.89 6.07 -22.39
C PRO A 223 7.00 6.92 -23.04
N GLY A 224 8.22 6.37 -23.07
CA GLY A 224 9.32 6.85 -23.90
C GLY A 224 10.06 8.08 -23.39
N ASP A 225 10.92 8.64 -24.25
CA ASP A 225 11.77 9.79 -23.94
C ASP A 225 10.99 11.13 -24.12
N PRO A 226 10.93 11.99 -23.08
CA PRO A 226 10.28 13.30 -23.17
C PRO A 226 10.91 14.23 -24.21
N ALA A 227 12.14 13.98 -24.66
CA ALA A 227 12.82 14.79 -25.69
C ALA A 227 12.06 14.81 -27.04
N PHE A 228 11.31 13.75 -27.37
CA PHE A 228 10.48 13.71 -28.57
C PHE A 228 9.22 14.60 -28.49
N CYS A 229 8.89 15.12 -27.30
CA CYS A 229 7.65 15.85 -27.04
C CYS A 229 7.78 17.38 -27.18
N THR A 230 8.68 17.86 -28.05
CA THR A 230 8.93 19.31 -28.23
C THR A 230 7.68 20.13 -28.53
N PRO A 231 6.74 19.70 -29.41
CA PRO A 231 5.46 20.39 -29.59
C PRO A 231 4.68 20.61 -28.29
N THR A 232 4.54 19.57 -27.47
CA THR A 232 3.85 19.64 -26.17
C THR A 232 4.54 20.60 -25.22
N VAL A 233 5.87 20.52 -25.09
CA VAL A 233 6.67 21.43 -24.25
C VAL A 233 6.45 22.88 -24.64
N ASN A 234 6.40 23.18 -25.94
CA ASN A 234 6.13 24.53 -26.44
C ASN A 234 4.71 24.99 -26.11
N ASN A 235 3.71 24.11 -26.21
CA ASN A 235 2.32 24.43 -25.87
C ASN A 235 2.14 24.65 -24.35
N ILE A 236 2.83 23.87 -23.50
CA ILE A 236 2.86 24.08 -22.05
C ILE A 236 3.50 25.43 -21.72
N ARG A 237 4.62 25.77 -22.36
CA ARG A 237 5.30 27.06 -22.15
C ARG A 237 4.42 28.26 -22.49
N LYS A 238 3.61 28.17 -23.56
CA LYS A 238 2.58 29.16 -23.87
C LYS A 238 1.51 29.21 -22.78
N ALA A 239 0.99 28.07 -22.33
CA ALA A 239 -0.06 28.01 -21.32
C ALA A 239 0.37 28.58 -19.96
N MET A 240 1.64 28.41 -19.58
CA MET A 240 2.23 29.03 -18.39
C MET A 240 2.11 30.57 -18.40
N GLN A 241 2.04 31.22 -19.56
CA GLN A 241 1.85 32.67 -19.64
C GLN A 241 0.46 33.13 -19.15
N THR A 242 -0.51 32.22 -19.06
CA THR A 242 -1.87 32.52 -18.59
C THR A 242 -2.00 32.55 -17.06
N GLY A 243 -1.03 31.98 -16.34
CA GLY A 243 -1.12 31.80 -14.88
C GLY A 243 -2.17 30.80 -14.40
N LYS A 244 -2.85 30.09 -15.32
CA LYS A 244 -3.82 29.04 -14.98
C LYS A 244 -3.12 27.86 -14.28
N PRO A 245 -3.82 27.11 -13.42
CA PRO A 245 -3.26 25.93 -12.76
C PRO A 245 -2.82 24.84 -13.75
N ILE A 246 -1.69 24.21 -13.44
CA ILE A 246 -1.11 23.12 -14.23
C ILE A 246 -0.71 21.98 -13.28
N PHE A 247 -1.18 20.77 -13.58
CA PHE A 247 -0.75 19.56 -12.88
C PHE A 247 -0.23 18.50 -13.84
N GLY A 248 1.00 18.03 -13.62
CA GLY A 248 1.63 16.97 -14.42
C GLY A 248 1.87 15.68 -13.64
N ILE A 249 1.61 14.52 -14.26
CA ILE A 249 1.89 13.19 -13.70
C ILE A 249 2.92 12.46 -14.57
N CYS A 250 3.96 11.90 -13.96
CA CYS A 250 4.97 11.07 -14.63
C CYS A 250 5.62 11.76 -15.85
N MET A 251 5.24 11.42 -17.08
CA MET A 251 5.62 12.18 -18.29
C MET A 251 5.27 13.66 -18.13
N GLY A 252 4.12 14.00 -17.54
CA GLY A 252 3.75 15.37 -17.22
C GLY A 252 4.71 16.10 -16.27
N ASN A 253 5.37 15.40 -15.33
CA ASN A 253 6.45 16.00 -14.52
C ASN A 253 7.63 16.41 -15.40
N GLN A 254 8.04 15.52 -16.30
CA GLN A 254 9.16 15.73 -17.20
C GLN A 254 8.87 16.87 -18.18
N LEU A 255 7.69 16.86 -18.83
CA LEU A 255 7.31 17.89 -19.80
C LEU A 255 7.10 19.27 -19.17
N LEU A 256 6.51 19.34 -17.97
CA LEU A 256 6.39 20.60 -17.23
C LEU A 256 7.76 21.15 -16.83
N SER A 257 8.67 20.26 -16.38
CA SER A 257 10.05 20.64 -16.03
C SER A 257 10.82 21.17 -17.25
N LEU A 258 10.74 20.50 -18.39
CA LEU A 258 11.33 20.96 -19.65
C LEU A 258 10.73 22.30 -20.13
N ALA A 259 9.42 22.51 -19.96
CA ALA A 259 8.79 23.78 -20.25
C ALA A 259 9.32 24.91 -19.35
N GLY A 260 9.59 24.58 -18.08
CA GLY A 260 10.25 25.43 -17.08
C GLY A 260 11.75 25.62 -17.27
N GLY A 261 12.38 24.96 -18.25
CA GLY A 261 13.79 25.11 -18.62
C GLY A 261 14.76 24.12 -17.98
N ALA A 262 14.25 23.11 -17.25
CA ALA A 262 15.06 22.04 -16.69
C ALA A 262 15.51 21.03 -17.77
N SER A 263 16.33 20.05 -17.38
CA SER A 263 16.74 18.90 -18.20
C SER A 263 16.24 17.58 -17.63
N THR A 264 16.17 16.56 -18.49
CA THR A 264 15.82 15.19 -18.14
C THR A 264 16.97 14.25 -18.52
N TYR A 265 17.05 13.11 -17.85
CA TYR A 265 18.02 12.06 -18.14
C TYR A 265 17.40 10.67 -17.98
N LYS A 266 17.98 9.68 -18.67
CA LYS A 266 17.56 8.28 -18.56
C LYS A 266 18.10 7.68 -17.27
N LEU A 267 17.23 7.09 -16.47
CA LEU A 267 17.59 6.32 -15.29
C LEU A 267 18.24 5.01 -15.72
N LYS A 268 19.11 4.46 -14.85
CA LYS A 268 19.80 3.20 -15.12
C LYS A 268 18.82 2.07 -15.47
N TYR A 269 17.79 1.84 -14.66
CA TYR A 269 16.79 0.79 -14.87
C TYR A 269 15.35 1.28 -14.58
N GLY A 270 15.16 2.59 -14.38
CA GLY A 270 13.88 3.22 -14.04
C GLY A 270 13.32 2.87 -12.67
N HIS A 271 12.23 3.53 -12.29
CA HIS A 271 11.42 3.16 -11.13
C HIS A 271 10.10 2.55 -11.60
N ARG A 272 9.92 1.26 -11.30
CA ARG A 272 8.81 0.43 -11.76
C ARG A 272 8.31 -0.45 -10.63
N SER A 273 7.38 0.06 -9.83
CA SER A 273 6.95 -0.59 -8.59
C SER A 273 5.71 0.06 -8.00
N CYS A 274 5.05 -0.64 -7.07
CA CYS A 274 3.99 -0.14 -6.20
C CYS A 274 4.45 0.09 -4.74
N ASN A 275 5.75 0.18 -4.48
CA ASN A 275 6.34 0.36 -3.14
C ASN A 275 7.38 1.48 -3.03
N GLN A 276 7.39 2.45 -3.96
CA GLN A 276 8.42 3.50 -3.98
C GLN A 276 8.15 4.56 -2.90
N PRO A 277 9.08 4.77 -1.94
CA PRO A 277 8.94 5.78 -0.91
C PRO A 277 9.34 7.17 -1.45
N VAL A 278 8.43 8.12 -1.34
CA VAL A 278 8.69 9.52 -1.68
C VAL A 278 8.47 10.40 -0.47
N GLN A 279 9.33 11.41 -0.28
CA GLN A 279 9.22 12.38 0.80
C GLN A 279 8.74 13.72 0.26
N LEU A 280 7.79 14.35 0.95
CA LEU A 280 7.42 15.75 0.70
C LEU A 280 8.55 16.65 1.22
N VAL A 281 9.19 17.37 0.29
CA VAL A 281 10.38 18.18 0.56
C VAL A 281 10.08 19.23 1.64
N GLY A 282 11.01 19.36 2.59
CA GLY A 282 10.88 20.29 3.74
C GLY A 282 10.08 19.73 4.92
N THR A 283 9.59 18.48 4.84
CA THR A 283 8.82 17.83 5.92
C THR A 283 9.36 16.43 6.22
N GLN A 284 8.83 15.77 7.25
CA GLN A 284 9.08 14.35 7.51
C GLN A 284 7.96 13.45 6.96
N ARG A 285 7.04 14.00 6.16
CA ARG A 285 5.94 13.25 5.54
C ARG A 285 6.46 12.45 4.35
N ALA A 286 6.17 11.17 4.37
CA ALA A 286 6.48 10.21 3.32
C ALA A 286 5.22 9.48 2.85
N PHE A 287 5.26 9.03 1.60
CA PHE A 287 4.18 8.31 0.94
C PHE A 287 4.74 7.11 0.19
N VAL A 288 3.98 6.01 0.14
CA VAL A 288 4.29 4.88 -0.74
C VAL A 288 3.55 5.09 -2.05
N THR A 289 4.26 5.00 -3.17
CA THR A 289 3.73 5.38 -4.48
C THR A 289 3.90 4.28 -5.51
N SER A 290 3.01 4.33 -6.51
CA SER A 290 3.14 3.58 -7.75
C SER A 290 3.93 4.39 -8.77
N GLN A 291 4.94 3.78 -9.38
CA GLN A 291 5.84 4.42 -10.34
C GLN A 291 6.07 3.52 -11.54
N ASN A 292 6.10 4.12 -12.73
CA ASN A 292 6.51 3.47 -13.97
C ASN A 292 7.16 4.50 -14.91
N HIS A 293 8.45 4.77 -14.73
CA HIS A 293 9.21 5.67 -15.60
C HIS A 293 10.68 5.26 -15.74
N GLY A 294 11.21 5.45 -16.95
CA GLY A 294 12.63 5.25 -17.28
C GLY A 294 13.46 6.53 -17.30
N PHE A 295 12.82 7.70 -17.23
CA PHE A 295 13.46 9.01 -17.27
C PHE A 295 13.14 9.80 -16.00
N ALA A 296 14.03 10.71 -15.62
CA ALA A 296 13.86 11.57 -14.45
C ALA A 296 14.30 13.01 -14.76
N VAL A 297 13.81 13.95 -13.96
CA VAL A 297 14.21 15.36 -14.00
C VAL A 297 15.50 15.55 -13.20
N ASP A 298 16.45 16.31 -13.73
CA ASP A 298 17.66 16.69 -12.99
C ASP A 298 17.36 17.84 -12.02
N ASN A 299 17.37 17.56 -10.72
CA ASN A 299 17.16 18.55 -9.67
C ASN A 299 18.10 19.76 -9.77
N ASN A 300 19.32 19.59 -10.31
CA ASN A 300 20.31 20.66 -10.42
C ASN A 300 20.05 21.59 -11.62
N SER A 301 19.19 21.18 -12.53
CA SER A 301 18.82 21.96 -13.72
C SER A 301 17.61 22.86 -13.50
N LEU A 302 16.95 22.77 -12.34
CA LEU A 302 15.78 23.58 -12.01
C LEU A 302 16.16 25.07 -11.91
N GLY A 303 15.42 25.92 -12.63
CA GLY A 303 15.59 27.37 -12.55
C GLY A 303 15.22 27.94 -11.18
N ALA A 304 15.61 29.19 -10.90
CA ALA A 304 15.44 29.81 -9.58
C ALA A 304 13.98 29.93 -9.09
N GLU A 305 13.00 29.88 -9.98
CA GLU A 305 11.57 29.96 -9.67
C GLU A 305 10.93 28.59 -9.37
N TRP A 306 11.67 27.51 -9.56
CA TRP A 306 11.23 26.13 -9.36
C TRP A 306 11.93 25.49 -8.18
N GLU A 307 11.26 24.53 -7.56
CA GLU A 307 11.84 23.72 -6.49
C GLU A 307 11.28 22.29 -6.53
N PRO A 308 12.06 21.29 -6.09
CA PRO A 308 11.55 19.95 -5.89
C PRO A 308 10.37 19.95 -4.91
N LEU A 309 9.29 19.26 -5.26
CA LEU A 309 8.13 19.05 -4.39
C LEU A 309 8.24 17.72 -3.65
N PHE A 310 8.65 16.67 -4.37
CA PHE A 310 8.89 15.34 -3.81
C PHE A 310 10.28 14.84 -4.22
N VAL A 311 10.88 14.00 -3.38
CA VAL A 311 12.14 13.30 -3.66
C VAL A 311 12.02 11.82 -3.31
N ASN A 312 12.67 10.96 -4.09
CA ASN A 312 12.72 9.54 -3.83
C ASN A 312 13.63 9.29 -2.61
N MET A 313 13.14 8.55 -1.62
CA MET A 313 13.91 8.30 -0.40
C MET A 313 15.00 7.23 -0.57
N ASN A 314 14.95 6.41 -1.63
CA ASN A 314 15.93 5.38 -1.89
C ASN A 314 17.17 5.93 -2.61
N ASP A 315 17.00 6.86 -3.56
CA ASP A 315 18.10 7.32 -4.43
C ASP A 315 18.19 8.83 -4.64
N GLY A 316 17.29 9.62 -4.04
CA GLY A 316 17.33 11.09 -4.08
C GLY A 316 16.90 11.71 -5.41
N THR A 317 16.37 10.92 -6.35
CA THR A 317 15.86 11.41 -7.64
C THR A 317 14.63 12.33 -7.47
N ASN A 318 14.37 13.17 -8.47
CA ASN A 318 13.22 14.06 -8.48
C ASN A 318 11.92 13.27 -8.60
N GLU A 319 10.97 13.53 -7.71
CA GLU A 319 9.65 12.87 -7.71
C GLU A 319 8.49 13.84 -7.94
N GLY A 320 8.80 15.06 -8.36
CA GLY A 320 7.85 16.15 -8.53
C GLY A 320 8.51 17.50 -8.35
N ILE A 321 7.94 18.51 -9.00
CA ILE A 321 8.37 19.91 -8.89
C ILE A 321 7.19 20.81 -8.59
N ARG A 322 7.47 22.01 -8.10
CA ARG A 322 6.50 23.10 -8.05
C ARG A 322 7.14 24.42 -8.40
N HIS A 323 6.32 25.34 -8.91
CA HIS A 323 6.69 26.73 -8.99
C HIS A 323 6.54 27.39 -7.61
N LYS A 324 7.39 28.36 -7.28
CA LYS A 324 7.37 29.04 -5.96
C LYS A 324 6.09 29.85 -5.73
N THR A 325 5.57 30.49 -6.77
CA THR A 325 4.39 31.38 -6.71
C THR A 325 3.18 30.89 -7.51
N ASN A 326 3.35 30.54 -8.79
CA ASN A 326 2.27 30.07 -9.65
C ASN A 326 1.70 28.70 -9.21
N PRO A 327 0.42 28.41 -9.50
CA PRO A 327 -0.24 27.14 -9.17
C PRO A 327 0.16 26.00 -10.12
N TRP A 328 1.47 25.80 -10.31
CA TRP A 328 2.03 24.77 -11.18
C TRP A 328 2.80 23.78 -10.35
N PHE A 329 2.44 22.51 -10.48
CA PHE A 329 3.12 21.43 -9.79
C PHE A 329 3.01 20.13 -10.56
N SER A 330 3.79 19.15 -10.14
CA SER A 330 3.78 17.83 -10.72
C SER A 330 4.24 16.79 -9.71
N CYS A 331 3.99 15.53 -10.05
CA CYS A 331 4.56 14.37 -9.40
C CYS A 331 5.06 13.39 -10.46
N GLN A 332 6.19 12.75 -10.21
CA GLN A 332 6.79 11.76 -11.13
C GLN A 332 6.12 10.38 -10.98
N PHE A 333 5.57 10.10 -9.80
CA PHE A 333 4.74 8.94 -9.51
C PHE A 333 3.30 9.11 -9.98
N HIS A 334 2.52 8.03 -9.85
CA HIS A 334 1.14 7.90 -10.31
C HIS A 334 0.16 7.95 -9.13
N PRO A 335 -0.36 9.14 -8.75
CA PRO A 335 -1.34 9.28 -7.68
C PRO A 335 -2.69 8.61 -7.98
N GLU A 336 -2.96 8.32 -9.25
CA GLU A 336 -4.10 7.49 -9.66
C GLU A 336 -3.87 6.00 -9.39
N ALA A 337 -2.65 5.57 -9.09
CA ALA A 337 -2.30 4.17 -8.86
C ALA A 337 -2.86 3.25 -9.97
N SER A 338 -3.49 2.12 -9.64
CA SER A 338 -4.05 1.17 -10.62
C SER A 338 -3.00 0.67 -11.64
N ALA A 339 -2.07 -0.20 -11.26
CA ALA A 339 -1.94 -0.86 -9.95
C ALA A 339 -1.23 0.02 -8.90
N GLY A 340 -1.45 -0.26 -7.61
CA GLY A 340 -0.66 0.31 -6.52
C GLY A 340 -1.46 1.02 -5.42
N PRO A 341 -0.74 1.60 -4.44
CA PRO A 341 -1.35 2.27 -3.29
C PRO A 341 -2.04 3.58 -3.66
N THR A 342 -3.18 3.86 -3.06
CA THR A 342 -3.98 5.09 -3.27
C THR A 342 -3.58 6.24 -2.34
N ASP A 343 -2.39 6.16 -1.74
CA ASP A 343 -1.94 7.04 -0.65
C ASP A 343 -1.79 8.51 -1.09
N THR A 344 -1.66 8.77 -2.40
CA THR A 344 -1.43 10.09 -2.98
C THR A 344 -2.57 10.58 -3.88
N GLU A 345 -3.74 9.93 -3.88
CA GLU A 345 -4.90 10.39 -4.66
C GLU A 345 -5.34 11.81 -4.27
N PHE A 346 -5.02 12.24 -3.05
CA PHE A 346 -5.28 13.61 -2.58
C PHE A 346 -4.65 14.72 -3.45
N LEU A 347 -3.65 14.40 -4.28
CA LEU A 347 -3.08 15.38 -5.22
C LEU A 347 -4.10 15.83 -6.28
N PHE A 348 -5.08 15.00 -6.61
CA PHE A 348 -6.21 15.43 -7.45
C PHE A 348 -7.09 16.45 -6.71
N ASP A 349 -7.33 16.27 -5.41
CA ASP A 349 -8.07 17.24 -4.59
C ASP A 349 -7.32 18.59 -4.53
N VAL A 350 -5.99 18.54 -4.35
CA VAL A 350 -5.11 19.72 -4.39
C VAL A 350 -5.23 20.43 -5.74
N PHE A 351 -5.18 19.71 -6.86
CA PHE A 351 -5.35 20.32 -8.18
C PHE A 351 -6.70 21.01 -8.33
N ILE A 352 -7.80 20.38 -7.93
CA ILE A 352 -9.13 21.02 -8.01
C ILE A 352 -9.20 22.27 -7.14
N ARG A 353 -8.61 22.26 -5.94
CA ARG A 353 -8.53 23.46 -5.09
C ARG A 353 -7.77 24.59 -5.79
N THR A 354 -6.70 24.32 -6.54
CA THR A 354 -6.00 25.38 -7.29
C THR A 354 -6.88 26.07 -8.35
N LEU A 355 -7.96 25.42 -8.82
CA LEU A 355 -8.92 26.03 -9.74
C LEU A 355 -9.85 27.03 -9.02
N GLU A 356 -10.04 26.87 -7.71
CA GLU A 356 -11.00 27.62 -6.91
C GLU A 356 -10.35 28.73 -6.09
N VAL A 357 -9.14 28.49 -5.56
CA VAL A 357 -8.41 29.43 -4.72
C VAL A 357 -7.12 29.90 -5.38
N LYS A 358 -6.80 31.19 -5.21
CA LYS A 358 -5.60 31.82 -5.76
C LYS A 358 -4.60 32.17 -4.66
N ASN A 359 -3.32 32.25 -5.02
CA ASN A 359 -2.23 32.70 -4.15
C ASN A 359 -1.98 31.85 -2.89
N ILE A 360 -2.36 30.56 -2.91
CA ILE A 360 -2.00 29.62 -1.85
C ILE A 360 -0.86 28.71 -2.37
N PRO A 361 0.28 28.62 -1.66
CA PRO A 361 1.36 27.72 -2.06
C PRO A 361 0.93 26.25 -2.06
N ILE A 362 1.42 25.48 -3.04
CA ILE A 362 1.07 24.05 -3.20
C ILE A 362 1.31 23.21 -1.94
N PRO A 363 2.43 23.32 -1.19
CA PRO A 363 2.61 22.55 0.04
C PRO A 363 1.57 22.89 1.11
N LYS A 364 1.07 24.14 1.13
CA LYS A 364 0.03 24.52 2.07
C LYS A 364 -1.29 23.86 1.71
N LEU A 365 -1.63 23.77 0.43
CA LEU A 365 -2.80 23.02 -0.03
C LEU A 365 -2.69 21.53 0.28
N ILE A 366 -1.49 20.94 0.12
CA ILE A 366 -1.21 19.55 0.51
C ILE A 366 -1.41 19.36 2.01
N GLU A 367 -0.81 20.22 2.84
CA GLU A 367 -0.98 20.17 4.30
C GLU A 367 -2.45 20.27 4.70
N ASP A 368 -3.17 21.24 4.16
CA ASP A 368 -4.60 21.42 4.42
C ASP A 368 -5.42 20.18 4.03
N GLU A 369 -5.08 19.52 2.91
CA GLU A 369 -5.79 18.32 2.44
C GLU A 369 -5.52 17.10 3.34
N LEU A 370 -4.27 16.92 3.76
CA LEU A 370 -3.89 15.86 4.71
C LEU A 370 -4.54 16.10 6.09
N ASP A 371 -4.60 17.36 6.52
CA ASP A 371 -5.26 17.77 7.76
C ASP A 371 -6.78 17.55 7.69
N ALA A 372 -7.42 17.87 6.56
CA ALA A 372 -8.86 17.71 6.37
C ALA A 372 -9.31 16.24 6.39
N LYS A 373 -8.46 15.33 5.89
CA LYS A 373 -8.72 13.87 5.92
C LYS A 373 -8.41 13.25 7.28
N SER A 374 -7.77 13.98 8.19
CA SER A 374 -7.46 13.50 9.54
C SER A 374 -8.61 13.82 10.50
N VAL A 375 -9.43 12.81 10.83
CA VAL A 375 -10.57 12.95 11.76
C VAL A 375 -10.11 13.38 13.16
N LEU A 376 -8.92 12.94 13.58
CA LEU A 376 -8.27 13.36 14.81
C LEU A 376 -6.97 14.08 14.49
N LYS A 377 -6.88 15.35 14.92
CA LYS A 377 -5.59 16.06 15.03
C LYS A 377 -4.82 15.50 16.22
N GLN A 378 -4.37 14.25 16.10
CA GLN A 378 -3.41 13.71 17.05
C GLN A 378 -2.07 14.38 16.80
N VAL A 379 -1.88 15.56 17.40
CA VAL A 379 -0.54 16.08 17.63
C VAL A 379 0.14 15.03 18.49
N TYR A 380 1.09 14.28 17.93
CA TYR A 380 1.96 13.44 18.72
C TYR A 380 2.70 14.35 19.71
N ARG A 381 2.17 14.46 20.92
CA ARG A 381 2.83 15.11 22.07
C ARG A 381 3.85 14.18 22.70
N GLY A 382 4.38 13.25 21.93
CA GLY A 382 5.36 12.31 22.45
C GLY A 382 6.75 12.91 22.43
N ILE A 383 7.69 12.05 22.75
CA ILE A 383 8.96 12.45 23.34
C ILE A 383 9.91 13.04 22.29
N GLU A 384 10.60 14.14 22.61
CA GLU A 384 11.65 14.70 21.76
C GLU A 384 12.83 13.72 21.67
N LYS A 385 13.40 13.56 20.46
CA LYS A 385 14.54 12.67 20.25
C LYS A 385 15.68 13.08 21.20
N GLY A 386 16.28 12.09 21.88
CA GLY A 386 17.36 12.31 22.85
C GLY A 386 16.92 12.66 24.28
N SER A 387 15.61 12.74 24.57
CA SER A 387 15.11 13.02 25.93
C SER A 387 14.69 11.78 26.73
N VAL A 388 14.90 10.58 26.19
CA VAL A 388 14.72 9.29 26.88
C VAL A 388 16.09 8.82 27.37
N LYS A 389 16.20 8.49 28.65
CA LYS A 389 17.45 8.04 29.28
C LYS A 389 17.38 6.62 29.80
N LYS A 390 16.23 6.21 30.34
CA LYS A 390 16.05 4.89 30.94
C LYS A 390 14.66 4.32 30.66
N VAL A 391 14.63 3.17 30.01
CA VAL A 391 13.39 2.49 29.61
C VAL A 391 13.20 1.19 30.37
N LEU A 392 12.02 1.04 30.95
CA LEU A 392 11.51 -0.24 31.45
C LEU A 392 10.78 -0.99 30.33
N LEU A 393 11.15 -2.23 30.06
CA LEU A 393 10.46 -3.12 29.14
C LEU A 393 9.80 -4.27 29.93
N LEU A 394 8.52 -4.50 29.67
CA LEU A 394 7.77 -5.62 30.22
C LEU A 394 7.81 -6.79 29.23
N GLY A 395 8.36 -7.94 29.66
CA GLY A 395 8.37 -9.18 28.88
C GLY A 395 7.03 -9.93 28.93
N SER A 396 6.94 -11.04 28.22
CA SER A 396 5.70 -11.83 28.08
C SER A 396 5.32 -12.68 29.29
N GLY A 397 6.27 -12.96 30.18
CA GLY A 397 6.03 -13.92 31.25
C GLY A 397 6.22 -15.37 30.79
N ALA A 398 5.51 -16.29 31.44
CA ALA A 398 5.57 -17.70 31.06
C ALA A 398 4.93 -17.94 29.69
N LEU A 399 5.54 -18.80 28.88
CA LEU A 399 5.00 -19.23 27.59
C LEU A 399 3.66 -19.94 27.79
N LYS A 400 2.65 -19.56 27.01
CA LYS A 400 1.30 -20.15 27.01
C LYS A 400 0.87 -20.43 25.58
N ILE A 401 -0.08 -21.34 25.40
CA ILE A 401 -0.75 -21.49 24.10
C ILE A 401 -1.42 -20.15 23.75
N GLY A 402 -1.13 -19.62 22.56
CA GLY A 402 -1.56 -18.28 22.12
C GLY A 402 -0.67 -17.11 22.56
N GLU A 403 0.33 -17.32 23.43
CA GLU A 403 1.35 -16.33 23.79
C GLU A 403 2.73 -17.02 23.86
N ALA A 404 3.37 -17.19 22.71
CA ALA A 404 4.59 -17.97 22.56
C ALA A 404 5.87 -17.11 22.55
N GLY A 405 6.95 -17.64 21.96
CA GLY A 405 8.27 -17.01 21.93
C GLY A 405 8.39 -15.80 20.98
N GLU A 406 7.32 -15.39 20.30
CA GLU A 406 7.36 -14.19 19.44
C GLU A 406 7.69 -12.92 20.24
N PHE A 407 7.16 -12.81 21.47
CA PHE A 407 7.40 -11.66 22.35
C PHE A 407 8.81 -11.67 22.95
N ASP A 408 9.40 -12.85 23.14
CA ASP A 408 10.80 -12.98 23.53
C ASP A 408 11.71 -12.41 22.44
N TYR A 409 11.40 -12.70 21.16
CA TYR A 409 12.11 -12.13 20.01
C TYR A 409 11.87 -10.63 19.86
N SER A 410 10.60 -10.19 19.86
CA SER A 410 10.22 -8.78 19.68
C SER A 410 10.79 -7.89 20.79
N GLY A 411 10.70 -8.32 22.04
CA GLY A 411 11.29 -7.60 23.16
C GLY A 411 12.82 -7.56 23.10
N SER A 412 13.48 -8.58 22.57
CA SER A 412 14.94 -8.55 22.33
C SER A 412 15.32 -7.54 21.24
N GLN A 413 14.54 -7.42 20.17
CA GLN A 413 14.75 -6.39 19.14
C GLN A 413 14.54 -4.97 19.70
N ALA A 414 13.53 -4.78 20.55
CA ALA A 414 13.31 -3.50 21.23
C ALA A 414 14.50 -3.12 22.13
N LEU A 415 15.04 -4.06 22.91
CA LEU A 415 16.24 -3.84 23.72
C LEU A 415 17.48 -3.50 22.87
N LYS A 416 17.66 -4.18 21.73
CA LYS A 416 18.71 -3.87 20.76
C LYS A 416 18.59 -2.43 20.23
N ALA A 417 17.39 -2.02 19.81
CA ALA A 417 17.15 -0.66 19.30
C ALA A 417 17.43 0.41 20.37
N LEU A 418 17.03 0.19 21.62
CA LEU A 418 17.33 1.09 22.73
C LEU A 418 18.83 1.21 22.98
N LYS A 419 19.56 0.10 22.92
CA LYS A 419 21.02 0.06 23.09
C LYS A 419 21.76 0.82 21.98
N GLU A 420 21.32 0.68 20.73
CA GLU A 420 21.86 1.43 19.59
C GLU A 420 21.67 2.96 19.74
N GLU A 421 20.59 3.38 20.38
CA GLU A 421 20.32 4.79 20.71
C GLU A 421 20.96 5.24 22.05
N GLY A 422 21.73 4.37 22.73
CA GLY A 422 22.44 4.69 23.97
C GLY A 422 21.54 4.86 25.20
N ILE A 423 20.38 4.21 25.22
CA ILE A 423 19.38 4.29 26.29
C ILE A 423 19.57 3.14 27.30
N GLU A 424 19.57 3.44 28.61
CA GLU A 424 19.66 2.42 29.67
C GLU A 424 18.37 1.57 29.70
N THR A 425 18.52 0.26 29.81
CA THR A 425 17.42 -0.71 29.70
C THR A 425 17.21 -1.52 30.97
N VAL A 426 15.96 -1.60 31.41
CA VAL A 426 15.52 -2.48 32.50
C VAL A 426 14.47 -3.43 31.96
N LEU A 427 14.67 -4.75 32.11
CA LEU A 427 13.73 -5.78 31.69
C LEU A 427 13.07 -6.42 32.92
N VAL A 428 11.75 -6.60 32.88
CA VAL A 428 11.01 -7.49 33.79
C VAL A 428 10.47 -8.66 33.00
N ASN A 429 11.03 -9.86 33.21
CA ASN A 429 10.51 -11.09 32.64
C ASN A 429 10.81 -12.27 33.60
N PRO A 430 9.81 -12.99 34.11
CA PRO A 430 10.02 -14.15 34.98
C PRO A 430 10.50 -15.40 34.23
N ASN A 431 10.38 -15.45 32.90
CA ASN A 431 10.85 -16.58 32.11
C ASN A 431 12.39 -16.60 32.10
N ILE A 432 12.98 -17.63 32.72
CA ILE A 432 14.45 -17.81 32.75
C ILE A 432 14.99 -18.49 31.49
N ALA A 433 14.11 -19.05 30.65
CA ALA A 433 14.46 -19.90 29.52
C ALA A 433 14.38 -19.18 28.16
N THR A 434 14.51 -17.84 28.16
CA THR A 434 14.43 -17.01 26.95
C THR A 434 15.76 -16.32 26.64
N VAL A 435 16.02 -16.10 25.35
CA VAL A 435 17.14 -15.27 24.88
C VAL A 435 17.01 -13.85 25.42
N GLN A 436 15.80 -13.35 25.61
CA GLN A 436 15.53 -11.99 26.08
C GLN A 436 16.20 -11.68 27.44
N THR A 437 16.33 -12.68 28.31
CA THR A 437 16.94 -12.56 29.64
C THR A 437 18.42 -12.94 29.68
N SER A 438 19.04 -13.16 28.52
CA SER A 438 20.47 -13.49 28.45
C SER A 438 21.36 -12.30 28.79
N GLU A 439 22.56 -12.58 29.27
CA GLU A 439 23.55 -11.55 29.62
C GLU A 439 23.88 -10.66 28.41
N GLY A 440 23.88 -9.34 28.62
CA GLY A 440 24.22 -8.35 27.59
C GLY A 440 23.09 -7.91 26.67
N ILE A 441 21.89 -8.49 26.81
CA ILE A 441 20.68 -8.09 26.06
C ILE A 441 20.03 -6.84 26.69
N ALA A 442 19.74 -6.87 27.99
CA ALA A 442 19.36 -5.69 28.78
C ALA A 442 20.47 -5.34 29.78
N ASP A 443 20.53 -4.08 30.22
CA ASP A 443 21.51 -3.64 31.24
C ASP A 443 21.17 -4.22 32.62
N LYS A 444 19.86 -4.34 32.92
CA LYS A 444 19.37 -4.98 34.14
C LYS A 444 18.17 -5.87 33.85
N VAL A 445 18.17 -7.05 34.44
CA VAL A 445 17.08 -8.03 34.33
C VAL A 445 16.48 -8.32 35.71
N TYR A 446 15.17 -8.26 35.79
CA TYR A 446 14.37 -8.64 36.96
C TYR A 446 13.52 -9.87 36.64
N PHE A 447 13.88 -10.99 37.25
CA PHE A 447 13.11 -12.24 37.20
C PHE A 447 11.92 -12.18 38.17
N LEU A 448 10.97 -11.29 37.88
CA LEU A 448 9.78 -11.04 38.69
C LEU A 448 8.50 -11.19 37.86
N PRO A 449 7.36 -11.56 38.47
CA PRO A 449 6.08 -11.59 37.77
C PRO A 449 5.72 -10.24 37.13
N VAL A 450 5.20 -10.26 35.91
CA VAL A 450 4.70 -9.06 35.20
C VAL A 450 3.30 -8.73 35.73
N THR A 451 3.26 -8.16 36.93
CA THR A 451 2.02 -7.76 37.62
C THR A 451 2.20 -6.35 38.21
N PRO A 452 1.12 -5.58 38.40
CA PRO A 452 1.21 -4.20 38.84
C PRO A 452 2.04 -4.00 40.12
N ASP A 453 1.88 -4.87 41.13
CA ASP A 453 2.59 -4.76 42.41
C ASP A 453 4.11 -4.90 42.27
N PHE A 454 4.56 -5.90 41.49
CA PHE A 454 5.99 -6.12 41.28
C PHE A 454 6.59 -5.08 40.35
N VAL A 455 5.86 -4.69 39.30
CA VAL A 455 6.32 -3.67 38.36
C VAL A 455 6.42 -2.29 39.04
N GLU A 456 5.47 -1.91 39.91
CA GLU A 456 5.57 -0.67 40.69
C GLU A 456 6.83 -0.64 41.56
N ARG A 457 7.17 -1.75 42.22
CA ARG A 457 8.42 -1.85 43.01
C ARG A 457 9.68 -1.67 42.16
N VAL A 458 9.68 -2.21 40.94
CA VAL A 458 10.80 -2.01 40.00
C VAL A 458 10.86 -0.55 39.55
N ILE A 459 9.73 0.07 39.22
CA ILE A 459 9.64 1.50 38.88
C ILE A 459 10.17 2.37 40.03
N GLU A 460 9.77 2.08 41.26
CA GLU A 460 10.21 2.81 42.45
C GLU A 460 11.73 2.74 42.66
N LYS A 461 12.33 1.56 42.41
CA LYS A 461 13.76 1.32 42.58
C LYS A 461 14.61 1.89 41.43
N GLU A 462 14.22 1.63 40.19
CA GLU A 462 15.04 1.95 39.00
C GLU A 462 14.80 3.36 38.47
N ARG A 463 13.65 3.96 38.80
CA ARG A 463 13.21 5.29 38.33
C ARG A 463 13.37 5.45 36.80
N PRO A 464 12.77 4.55 35.99
CA PRO A 464 12.75 4.74 34.54
C PRO A 464 11.96 6.01 34.20
N ASP A 465 12.38 6.73 33.17
CA ASP A 465 11.63 7.88 32.67
C ASP A 465 10.54 7.47 31.67
N SER A 466 10.65 6.24 31.13
CA SER A 466 9.76 5.73 30.11
C SER A 466 9.57 4.21 30.21
N ILE A 467 8.48 3.69 29.63
CA ILE A 467 8.10 2.28 29.65
C ILE A 467 7.57 1.82 28.28
N PHE A 468 7.94 0.59 27.89
CA PHE A 468 7.34 -0.12 26.75
C PHE A 468 6.34 -1.17 27.22
N LEU A 469 5.17 -1.19 26.59
CA LEU A 469 4.06 -2.10 26.91
C LEU A 469 3.74 -3.09 25.78
N SER A 470 4.15 -2.81 24.55
CA SER A 470 3.69 -3.52 23.35
C SER A 470 4.51 -4.76 22.97
N PHE A 471 5.60 -5.08 23.68
CA PHE A 471 6.53 -6.15 23.29
C PHE A 471 6.43 -7.42 24.15
N GLY A 472 5.45 -7.50 25.05
CA GLY A 472 5.30 -8.60 26.01
C GLY A 472 3.91 -9.24 25.98
N GLY A 473 3.24 -9.23 24.83
CA GLY A 473 1.89 -9.81 24.67
C GLY A 473 0.83 -9.19 25.56
N GLN A 474 -0.28 -9.91 25.75
CA GLN A 474 -1.40 -9.47 26.57
C GLN A 474 -1.01 -9.30 28.04
N THR A 475 -0.09 -10.14 28.53
CA THR A 475 0.42 -10.05 29.90
C THR A 475 1.03 -8.66 30.18
N ALA A 476 1.89 -8.15 29.30
CA ALA A 476 2.48 -6.82 29.45
C ALA A 476 1.46 -5.69 29.24
N LEU A 477 0.58 -5.82 28.24
CA LEU A 477 -0.46 -4.83 27.93
C LEU A 477 -1.42 -4.64 29.11
N ASN A 478 -1.97 -5.74 29.66
CA ASN A 478 -2.88 -5.70 30.80
C ASN A 478 -2.21 -5.08 32.04
N CYS A 479 -0.96 -5.45 32.31
CA CYS A 479 -0.19 -4.85 33.40
C CYS A 479 -0.02 -3.35 33.19
N GLY A 480 0.34 -2.91 31.98
CA GLY A 480 0.49 -1.50 31.62
C GLY A 480 -0.80 -0.69 31.79
N VAL A 481 -1.93 -1.23 31.32
CA VAL A 481 -3.26 -0.60 31.49
C VAL A 481 -3.64 -0.49 32.97
N ALA A 482 -3.36 -1.51 33.78
CA ALA A 482 -3.62 -1.47 35.23
C ALA A 482 -2.75 -0.41 35.94
N LEU A 483 -1.45 -0.32 35.61
CA LEU A 483 -0.56 0.72 36.14
C LEU A 483 -1.05 2.13 35.80
N TYR A 484 -1.57 2.31 34.59
CA TYR A 484 -2.16 3.57 34.13
C TYR A 484 -3.45 3.91 34.89
N LYS A 485 -4.41 2.98 34.96
CA LYS A 485 -5.69 3.17 35.68
C LYS A 485 -5.49 3.47 37.17
N ASN A 486 -4.48 2.86 37.78
CA ASN A 486 -4.11 3.07 39.18
C ASN A 486 -3.25 4.33 39.41
N LYS A 487 -3.02 5.15 38.37
CA LYS A 487 -2.20 6.38 38.41
C LYS A 487 -0.75 6.16 38.87
N ILE A 488 -0.22 4.95 38.73
CA ILE A 488 1.16 4.62 39.12
C ILE A 488 2.14 5.28 38.13
N LEU A 489 1.85 5.22 36.83
CA LEU A 489 2.69 5.88 35.82
C LEU A 489 2.78 7.40 36.05
N GLU A 490 1.66 8.04 36.43
CA GLU A 490 1.61 9.46 36.79
C GLU A 490 2.40 9.75 38.08
N LYS A 491 2.19 8.96 39.14
CA LYS A 491 2.88 9.07 40.44
C LYS A 491 4.41 9.06 40.30
N TYR A 492 4.94 8.26 39.38
CA TYR A 492 6.39 8.14 39.15
C TYR A 492 6.90 8.92 37.92
N ASN A 493 6.02 9.66 37.24
CA ASN A 493 6.33 10.40 36.00
C ASN A 493 6.95 9.53 34.90
N VAL A 494 6.41 8.33 34.70
CA VAL A 494 6.84 7.35 33.69
C VAL A 494 6.01 7.52 32.42
N ARG A 495 6.68 7.76 31.30
CA ARG A 495 6.03 7.98 30.00
C ARG A 495 5.90 6.67 29.22
N VAL A 496 4.75 6.42 28.61
CA VAL A 496 4.60 5.27 27.70
C VAL A 496 5.19 5.62 26.33
N LEU A 497 6.06 4.75 25.83
CA LEU A 497 6.66 4.85 24.50
C LEU A 497 5.82 4.08 23.47
N GLY A 498 5.66 4.67 22.27
CA GLY A 498 4.85 4.10 21.20
C GLY A 498 3.36 4.40 21.36
N THR A 499 2.53 3.39 21.12
CA THR A 499 1.07 3.51 21.16
C THR A 499 0.58 3.99 22.53
N PRO A 500 -0.19 5.09 22.60
CA PRO A 500 -0.74 5.59 23.85
C PRO A 500 -1.63 4.55 24.54
N VAL A 501 -1.64 4.53 25.88
CA VAL A 501 -2.48 3.59 26.65
C VAL A 501 -3.96 3.71 26.30
N GLN A 502 -4.44 4.92 25.99
CA GLN A 502 -5.83 5.10 25.55
C GLN A 502 -6.13 4.37 24.24
N ALA A 503 -5.20 4.40 23.27
CA ALA A 503 -5.37 3.66 22.01
C ALA A 503 -5.39 2.15 22.25
N ILE A 504 -4.57 1.64 23.18
CA ILE A 504 -4.62 0.22 23.62
C ILE A 504 -6.00 -0.11 24.22
N ILE A 505 -6.52 0.74 25.11
CA ILE A 505 -7.85 0.54 25.71
C ILE A 505 -8.94 0.55 24.62
N ASP A 506 -8.84 1.49 23.67
CA ASP A 506 -9.82 1.65 22.59
C ASP A 506 -9.85 0.44 21.63
N THR A 507 -8.77 -0.34 21.53
CA THR A 507 -8.71 -1.56 20.70
C THR A 507 -9.06 -2.84 21.44
N GLU A 508 -8.79 -2.91 22.74
CA GLU A 508 -9.04 -4.10 23.56
C GLU A 508 -10.53 -4.25 23.95
N ASP A 509 -11.24 -3.12 24.09
CA ASP A 509 -12.68 -3.14 24.34
C ASP A 509 -13.45 -3.12 23.02
N ARG A 510 -14.25 -4.17 22.80
CA ARG A 510 -14.91 -4.38 21.52
C ARG A 510 -16.03 -3.39 21.22
N GLU A 511 -16.73 -2.89 22.23
CA GLU A 511 -17.77 -1.89 22.04
C GLU A 511 -17.15 -0.56 21.64
N ILE A 512 -16.07 -0.16 22.34
CA ILE A 512 -15.31 1.05 22.01
C ILE A 512 -14.69 0.92 20.61
N PHE A 513 -14.09 -0.23 20.29
CA PHE A 513 -13.48 -0.46 18.98
C PHE A 513 -14.50 -0.35 17.84
N ASN A 514 -15.67 -0.97 17.98
CA ASN A 514 -16.76 -0.86 17.00
C ASN A 514 -17.24 0.59 16.83
N GLN A 515 -17.31 1.36 17.93
CA GLN A 515 -17.62 2.79 17.87
C GLN A 515 -16.55 3.57 17.07
N LYS A 516 -15.26 3.32 17.34
CA LYS A 516 -14.14 3.92 16.60
C LYS A 516 -14.19 3.61 15.11
N LEU A 517 -14.49 2.36 14.73
CA LEU A 517 -14.65 1.97 13.33
C LEU A 517 -15.85 2.68 12.68
N SER A 518 -16.95 2.83 13.41
CA SER A 518 -18.15 3.54 12.92
C SER A 518 -17.88 5.02 12.61
N GLU A 519 -17.04 5.69 13.38
CA GLU A 519 -16.68 7.11 13.19
C GLU A 519 -16.02 7.38 11.82
N ILE A 520 -15.36 6.37 11.26
CA ILE A 520 -14.68 6.43 9.95
C ILE A 520 -15.37 5.59 8.87
N GLY A 521 -16.63 5.21 9.09
CA GLY A 521 -17.45 4.45 8.15
C GLY A 521 -16.89 3.07 7.79
N VAL A 522 -16.06 2.49 8.66
CA VAL A 522 -15.55 1.13 8.48
C VAL A 522 -16.60 0.13 8.97
N LYS A 523 -16.86 -0.90 8.17
CA LYS A 523 -17.79 -1.96 8.54
C LYS A 523 -17.17 -2.88 9.58
N TYR A 524 -17.97 -3.29 10.55
CA TYR A 524 -17.63 -4.28 11.56
C TYR A 524 -18.76 -5.32 11.65
N ILE A 525 -18.47 -6.46 12.27
CA ILE A 525 -19.44 -7.54 12.44
C ILE A 525 -20.50 -7.09 13.43
N GLN A 526 -21.77 -7.34 13.11
CA GLN A 526 -22.85 -7.10 14.06
C GLN A 526 -22.74 -8.08 15.22
N SER A 527 -22.60 -7.53 16.42
CA SER A 527 -22.50 -8.30 17.65
C SER A 527 -23.14 -7.61 18.83
N GLU A 528 -23.45 -8.40 19.85
CA GLU A 528 -24.03 -7.93 21.10
C GLU A 528 -23.32 -8.59 22.28
N ALA A 529 -22.79 -7.76 23.18
CA ALA A 529 -22.18 -8.20 24.42
C ALA A 529 -23.27 -8.47 25.46
N VAL A 530 -23.26 -9.67 26.03
CA VAL A 530 -24.32 -10.17 26.92
C VAL A 530 -23.73 -10.81 28.17
N THR A 531 -24.44 -10.69 29.28
CA THR A 531 -24.03 -11.20 30.60
C THR A 531 -24.99 -12.25 31.15
N SER A 532 -25.98 -12.67 30.35
CA SER A 532 -26.94 -13.70 30.71
C SER A 532 -27.28 -14.57 29.50
N LEU A 533 -27.67 -15.83 29.75
CA LEU A 533 -28.14 -16.74 28.71
C LEU A 533 -29.37 -16.17 27.99
N LYS A 534 -30.29 -15.56 28.72
CA LYS A 534 -31.50 -14.95 28.16
C LYS A 534 -31.17 -13.85 27.14
N ASP A 535 -30.19 -13.02 27.45
CA ASP A 535 -29.75 -11.97 26.54
C ASP A 535 -29.01 -12.54 25.33
N ALA A 536 -28.25 -13.63 25.51
CA ALA A 536 -27.60 -14.33 24.41
C ALA A 536 -28.61 -14.90 23.41
N LEU A 537 -29.67 -15.57 23.88
CA LEU A 537 -30.75 -16.09 23.04
C LEU A 537 -31.43 -14.96 22.25
N ARG A 538 -31.77 -13.84 22.93
CA ARG A 538 -32.35 -12.65 22.28
C ARG A 538 -31.43 -12.07 21.21
N ALA A 539 -30.13 -11.97 21.50
CA ALA A 539 -29.16 -11.44 20.55
C ALA A 539 -29.07 -12.34 19.30
N ALA A 540 -29.02 -13.65 19.48
CA ALA A 540 -28.96 -14.61 18.38
C ALA A 540 -30.22 -14.59 17.50
N ASP A 541 -31.42 -14.49 18.10
CA ASP A 541 -32.67 -14.33 17.34
C ASP A 541 -32.67 -13.06 16.47
N LYS A 542 -32.12 -11.97 16.99
CA LYS A 542 -32.00 -10.70 16.26
C LYS A 542 -31.00 -10.77 15.11
N LEU A 543 -29.85 -11.42 15.33
CA LEU A 543 -28.77 -11.57 14.34
C LEU A 543 -29.08 -12.65 13.29
N GLY A 544 -29.90 -13.64 13.67
CA GLY A 544 -30.21 -14.83 12.91
C GLY A 544 -29.04 -15.83 12.90
N TYR A 545 -29.36 -17.10 13.14
CA TYR A 545 -28.40 -18.20 13.04
C TYR A 545 -27.85 -18.38 11.61
N PRO A 546 -26.63 -18.93 11.44
CA PRO A 546 -25.69 -19.29 12.50
C PRO A 546 -25.02 -18.07 13.15
N VAL A 547 -24.68 -18.20 14.43
CA VAL A 547 -23.94 -17.19 15.22
C VAL A 547 -22.63 -17.77 15.75
N ILE A 548 -21.73 -16.89 16.16
CA ILE A 548 -20.52 -17.25 16.91
C ILE A 548 -20.59 -16.64 18.31
N VAL A 549 -20.24 -17.42 19.33
CA VAL A 549 -20.06 -16.97 20.70
C VAL A 549 -18.57 -16.81 20.95
N ARG A 550 -18.17 -15.68 21.54
CA ARG A 550 -16.79 -15.45 22.00
C ARG A 550 -16.78 -15.01 23.46
N ALA A 551 -15.95 -15.64 24.28
CA ALA A 551 -15.75 -15.22 25.67
C ALA A 551 -14.91 -13.93 25.72
N ALA A 552 -15.32 -12.92 26.49
CA ALA A 552 -14.55 -11.70 26.67
C ALA A 552 -13.29 -11.93 27.55
N TYR A 553 -12.25 -11.12 27.35
CA TYR A 553 -10.97 -11.18 28.09
C TYR A 553 -10.23 -12.53 28.02
N ALA A 554 -10.44 -13.30 26.96
CA ALA A 554 -9.79 -14.58 26.71
C ALA A 554 -9.03 -14.56 25.37
N LEU A 555 -7.97 -15.37 25.26
CA LEU A 555 -7.15 -15.52 24.05
C LEU A 555 -7.31 -16.92 23.45
N GLY A 556 -6.96 -17.07 22.16
CA GLY A 556 -6.89 -18.36 21.49
C GLY A 556 -8.24 -19.08 21.36
N GLY A 557 -9.36 -18.34 21.34
CA GLY A 557 -10.69 -18.92 21.19
C GLY A 557 -11.23 -19.70 22.40
N LEU A 558 -10.59 -19.61 23.57
CA LEU A 558 -11.06 -20.30 24.77
C LEU A 558 -12.53 -19.93 25.09
N GLY A 559 -13.40 -20.93 25.21
CA GLY A 559 -14.84 -20.72 25.47
C GLY A 559 -15.62 -20.12 24.30
N SER A 560 -15.04 -20.09 23.10
CA SER A 560 -15.67 -19.59 21.87
C SER A 560 -16.10 -20.74 20.96
N GLY A 561 -17.07 -20.50 20.08
CA GLY A 561 -17.56 -21.51 19.14
C GLY A 561 -18.76 -21.07 18.31
N PHE A 562 -19.08 -21.85 17.28
CA PHE A 562 -20.23 -21.64 16.42
C PHE A 562 -21.48 -22.29 16.99
N CYS A 563 -22.63 -21.66 16.75
CA CYS A 563 -23.94 -22.18 17.09
C CYS A 563 -24.83 -22.04 15.86
N ASP A 564 -25.27 -23.18 15.32
CA ASP A 564 -26.18 -23.21 14.16
C ASP A 564 -27.65 -23.09 14.60
N ASN A 565 -27.93 -23.22 15.90
CA ASN A 565 -29.27 -23.19 16.49
C ASN A 565 -29.24 -22.82 17.99
N GLU A 566 -30.43 -22.70 18.58
CA GLU A 566 -30.67 -22.31 19.97
C GLU A 566 -30.06 -23.28 21.00
N ASP A 567 -30.20 -24.60 20.76
CA ASP A 567 -29.72 -25.63 21.69
C ASP A 567 -28.17 -25.61 21.81
N GLU A 568 -27.49 -25.43 20.67
CA GLU A 568 -26.03 -25.27 20.63
C GLU A 568 -25.59 -23.99 21.35
N LEU A 569 -26.34 -22.89 21.17
CA LEU A 569 -26.06 -21.61 21.82
C LEU A 569 -26.19 -21.73 23.33
N GLU A 570 -27.26 -22.34 23.83
CA GLU A 570 -27.44 -22.56 25.27
C GLU A 570 -26.28 -23.38 25.84
N SER A 571 -25.93 -24.50 25.20
CA SER A 571 -24.82 -25.33 25.69
C SER A 571 -23.50 -24.59 25.72
N LEU A 572 -23.20 -23.76 24.71
CA LEU A 572 -21.92 -23.07 24.61
C LEU A 572 -21.82 -21.89 25.57
N VAL A 573 -22.86 -21.06 25.65
CA VAL A 573 -22.90 -19.87 26.51
C VAL A 573 -22.82 -20.25 27.99
N THR A 574 -23.52 -21.30 28.42
CA THR A 574 -23.43 -21.79 29.80
C THR A 574 -22.01 -22.24 30.15
N LYS A 575 -21.28 -22.85 29.20
CA LYS A 575 -19.87 -23.20 29.41
C LYS A 575 -18.99 -21.95 29.46
N ALA A 576 -19.19 -21.01 28.54
CA ALA A 576 -18.41 -19.79 28.42
C ALA A 576 -18.49 -18.91 29.68
N PHE A 577 -19.67 -18.82 30.32
CA PHE A 577 -19.84 -18.07 31.56
C PHE A 577 -19.07 -18.62 32.77
N ASN A 578 -18.58 -19.87 32.71
CA ASN A 578 -17.68 -20.39 33.74
C ASN A 578 -16.28 -19.76 33.68
N TYR A 579 -15.91 -19.18 32.53
CA TYR A 579 -14.59 -18.62 32.27
C TYR A 579 -14.60 -17.09 32.17
N SER A 580 -15.70 -16.49 31.72
CA SER A 580 -15.81 -15.04 31.54
C SER A 580 -17.18 -14.52 32.00
N PRO A 581 -17.25 -13.36 32.69
CA PRO A 581 -18.52 -12.77 33.11
C PRO A 581 -19.34 -12.19 31.95
N GLN A 582 -18.78 -12.16 30.74
CA GLN A 582 -19.40 -11.61 29.54
C GLN A 582 -19.08 -12.50 28.35
N VAL A 583 -20.06 -12.71 27.48
CA VAL A 583 -19.86 -13.32 26.16
C VAL A 583 -20.36 -12.38 25.09
N LEU A 584 -19.85 -12.56 23.88
CA LEU A 584 -20.23 -11.80 22.72
C LEU A 584 -20.90 -12.73 21.72
N VAL A 585 -22.14 -12.41 21.33
CA VAL A 585 -22.88 -13.13 20.30
C VAL A 585 -22.78 -12.34 19.00
N GLU A 586 -22.25 -12.95 17.94
CA GLU A 586 -22.01 -12.26 16.66
C GLU A 586 -22.58 -13.03 15.47
N LYS A 587 -22.86 -12.30 14.39
CA LYS A 587 -23.20 -12.92 13.11
C LYS A 587 -22.05 -13.79 12.62
N SER A 588 -22.33 -15.05 12.30
CA SER A 588 -21.33 -15.93 11.68
C SER A 588 -21.00 -15.48 10.26
N LEU A 589 -19.72 -15.31 9.97
CA LEU A 589 -19.18 -15.10 8.62
C LEU A 589 -18.36 -16.33 8.15
N LYS A 590 -18.74 -17.51 8.65
CA LYS A 590 -18.06 -18.78 8.32
C LYS A 590 -17.95 -18.96 6.80
N GLY A 591 -16.75 -19.29 6.31
CA GLY A 591 -16.49 -19.46 4.88
C GLY A 591 -15.95 -18.21 4.18
N TRP A 592 -15.95 -17.04 4.84
CA TRP A 592 -15.33 -15.84 4.28
C TRP A 592 -13.80 -15.96 4.28
N LYS A 593 -13.13 -15.27 3.36
CA LYS A 593 -11.67 -15.17 3.37
C LYS A 593 -11.22 -14.41 4.61
N GLU A 594 -10.13 -14.83 5.22
CA GLU A 594 -9.51 -14.10 6.32
C GLU A 594 -8.18 -13.52 5.86
N ILE A 595 -8.07 -12.19 5.94
CA ILE A 595 -6.95 -11.41 5.39
C ILE A 595 -6.37 -10.54 6.49
N GLU A 596 -5.05 -10.52 6.61
CA GLU A 596 -4.35 -9.75 7.64
C GLU A 596 -3.38 -8.74 7.03
N TYR A 597 -3.20 -7.61 7.70
CA TYR A 597 -2.23 -6.57 7.34
C TYR A 597 -1.42 -6.18 8.57
N GLU A 598 -0.10 -6.24 8.43
CA GLU A 598 0.85 -5.70 9.40
C GLU A 598 1.14 -4.24 9.05
N VAL A 599 0.78 -3.32 9.94
CA VAL A 599 0.85 -1.88 9.67
C VAL A 599 1.83 -1.22 10.63
N VAL A 600 2.70 -0.37 10.10
CA VAL A 600 3.62 0.46 10.88
C VAL A 600 3.27 1.92 10.68
N ARG A 601 3.09 2.65 11.78
CA ARG A 601 2.86 4.09 11.81
C ARG A 601 3.87 4.80 12.71
N ASP A 602 4.53 5.82 12.18
CA ASP A 602 5.45 6.65 12.94
C ASP A 602 4.81 7.92 13.52
N ARG A 603 5.60 8.68 14.29
CA ARG A 603 5.19 9.96 14.90
C ARG A 603 4.92 11.09 13.91
N TYR A 604 5.36 10.95 12.66
CA TYR A 604 5.16 11.92 11.59
C TYR A 604 3.93 11.55 10.75
N ASP A 605 3.16 10.54 11.17
CA ASP A 605 1.99 10.02 10.48
C ASP A 605 2.31 9.38 9.11
N ASN A 606 3.56 8.97 8.94
CA ASN A 606 3.94 8.02 7.90
C ASN A 606 3.38 6.67 8.30
N CYS A 607 2.58 6.06 7.42
CA CYS A 607 1.87 4.83 7.73
C CYS A 607 1.97 3.90 6.52
N ILE A 608 2.54 2.71 6.73
CA ILE A 608 2.80 1.71 5.69
C ILE A 608 2.30 0.34 6.12
N THR A 609 1.93 -0.49 5.16
CA THR A 609 1.68 -1.91 5.38
C THR A 609 2.94 -2.70 5.02
N VAL A 610 3.53 -3.39 5.99
CA VAL A 610 4.80 -4.11 5.85
C VAL A 610 4.59 -5.52 5.32
N CYS A 611 3.54 -6.18 5.79
CA CYS A 611 3.18 -7.52 5.37
C CYS A 611 1.67 -7.59 5.15
N ASN A 612 1.27 -8.49 4.27
CA ASN A 612 -0.10 -8.88 4.09
C ASN A 612 -0.16 -10.42 4.03
N MET A 613 -1.20 -10.99 4.60
CA MET A 613 -1.35 -12.43 4.73
C MET A 613 -2.77 -12.85 4.33
N GLU A 614 -2.88 -14.02 3.73
CA GLU A 614 -4.16 -14.66 3.42
C GLU A 614 -4.19 -16.03 4.09
N ASN A 615 -5.25 -16.27 4.86
CA ASN A 615 -5.47 -17.58 5.43
C ASN A 615 -6.02 -18.49 4.33
N PHE A 616 -5.37 -19.64 4.17
CA PHE A 616 -5.83 -20.69 3.29
C PHE A 616 -7.13 -21.30 3.83
N ASP A 617 -7.19 -21.46 5.15
CA ASP A 617 -8.40 -21.85 5.86
C ASP A 617 -9.36 -20.66 5.95
N PRO A 618 -10.66 -20.85 5.65
CA PRO A 618 -11.63 -19.78 5.74
C PRO A 618 -11.94 -19.44 7.21
N LEU A 619 -12.56 -18.28 7.42
CA LEU A 619 -12.97 -17.81 8.73
C LEU A 619 -13.75 -18.90 9.49
N GLY A 620 -13.29 -19.18 10.70
CA GLY A 620 -13.82 -20.18 11.62
C GLY A 620 -12.77 -21.14 12.16
N ILE A 621 -11.58 -21.15 11.55
CA ILE A 621 -10.35 -21.63 12.15
C ILE A 621 -9.59 -20.41 12.67
N HIS A 622 -9.01 -20.49 13.87
CA HIS A 622 -8.28 -19.36 14.46
C HIS A 622 -7.00 -19.11 13.65
N THR A 623 -6.63 -17.85 13.38
CA THR A 623 -5.45 -17.50 12.56
C THR A 623 -4.18 -18.22 12.99
N GLY A 624 -3.91 -18.28 14.30
CA GLY A 624 -2.78 -19.02 14.89
C GLY A 624 -2.79 -20.55 14.68
N GLU A 625 -3.88 -21.12 14.16
CA GLU A 625 -4.02 -22.53 13.79
C GLU A 625 -4.22 -22.74 12.28
N SER A 626 -4.45 -21.66 11.51
CA SER A 626 -4.65 -21.71 10.06
C SER A 626 -3.35 -21.89 9.30
N ILE A 627 -3.42 -22.52 8.13
CA ILE A 627 -2.37 -22.38 7.12
C ILE A 627 -2.45 -20.95 6.57
N VAL A 628 -1.35 -20.21 6.63
CA VAL A 628 -1.27 -18.82 6.17
C VAL A 628 -0.25 -18.68 5.05
N VAL A 629 -0.60 -17.94 4.01
CA VAL A 629 0.31 -17.59 2.91
C VAL A 629 0.58 -16.08 2.87
N ALA A 630 1.80 -15.70 2.52
CA ALA A 630 2.23 -14.32 2.39
C ALA A 630 3.05 -14.12 1.09
N PRO A 631 2.72 -13.12 0.24
CA PRO A 631 1.55 -12.24 0.31
C PRO A 631 0.25 -12.98 -0.10
N SER A 632 -0.89 -12.28 -0.06
CA SER A 632 -2.17 -12.82 -0.59
C SER A 632 -2.06 -13.23 -2.06
N GLN A 633 -2.77 -14.31 -2.40
CA GLN A 633 -2.75 -14.96 -3.72
C GLN A 633 -4.02 -14.70 -4.53
N THR A 634 -5.16 -14.50 -3.86
CA THR A 634 -6.49 -14.50 -4.52
C THR A 634 -7.20 -13.15 -4.54
N LEU A 635 -6.50 -12.07 -4.15
CA LEU A 635 -7.05 -10.70 -4.18
C LEU A 635 -6.66 -10.00 -5.48
N SER A 636 -7.63 -9.36 -6.12
CA SER A 636 -7.37 -8.40 -7.19
C SER A 636 -6.69 -7.15 -6.63
N ASN A 637 -6.07 -6.32 -7.49
CA ASN A 637 -5.45 -5.05 -7.06
C ASN A 637 -6.46 -4.12 -6.37
N SER A 638 -7.71 -4.07 -6.85
CA SER A 638 -8.75 -3.25 -6.21
C SER A 638 -9.08 -3.69 -4.79
N GLU A 639 -9.10 -5.00 -4.52
CA GLU A 639 -9.42 -5.56 -3.20
C GLU A 639 -8.21 -5.44 -2.27
N TYR A 640 -7.02 -5.79 -2.76
CA TYR A 640 -5.77 -5.67 -2.02
C TYR A 640 -5.55 -4.23 -1.53
N TYR A 641 -5.65 -3.24 -2.42
CA TYR A 641 -5.37 -1.86 -2.05
C TYR A 641 -6.55 -1.21 -1.30
N LYS A 642 -7.78 -1.72 -1.45
CA LYS A 642 -8.91 -1.34 -0.59
C LYS A 642 -8.68 -1.78 0.86
N LEU A 643 -8.34 -3.06 1.10
CA LEU A 643 -8.07 -3.55 2.46
C LEU A 643 -6.83 -2.88 3.06
N ARG A 644 -5.81 -2.61 2.24
CA ARG A 644 -4.64 -1.83 2.63
C ARG A 644 -4.99 -0.40 3.06
N GLU A 645 -5.78 0.32 2.26
CA GLU A 645 -6.23 1.69 2.60
C GLU A 645 -7.04 1.70 3.89
N LEU A 646 -7.95 0.74 4.05
CA LEU A 646 -8.73 0.59 5.28
C LEU A 646 -7.81 0.36 6.49
N ALA A 647 -6.77 -0.46 6.36
CA ALA A 647 -5.86 -0.75 7.46
C ALA A 647 -5.13 0.53 7.89
N ILE A 648 -4.59 1.27 6.94
CA ILE A 648 -3.95 2.57 7.18
C ILE A 648 -4.91 3.56 7.83
N ARG A 649 -6.17 3.63 7.36
CA ARG A 649 -7.19 4.53 7.90
C ARG A 649 -7.57 4.18 9.34
N ILE A 650 -7.75 2.90 9.65
CA ILE A 650 -8.04 2.38 10.99
C ILE A 650 -6.90 2.75 11.96
N ILE A 651 -5.66 2.42 11.58
CA ILE A 651 -4.46 2.65 12.40
C ILE A 651 -4.23 4.14 12.69
N ARG A 652 -4.44 5.01 11.68
CA ARG A 652 -4.38 6.46 11.86
C ARG A 652 -5.48 6.96 12.79
N HIS A 653 -6.71 6.48 12.64
CA HIS A 653 -7.85 6.91 13.45
C HIS A 653 -7.70 6.51 14.92
N ILE A 654 -7.27 5.28 15.19
CA ILE A 654 -7.03 4.81 16.55
C ILE A 654 -5.87 5.59 17.21
N GLY A 655 -4.87 5.99 16.42
CA GLY A 655 -3.71 6.71 16.92
C GLY A 655 -2.54 5.84 17.31
N ILE A 656 -2.41 4.68 16.66
CA ILE A 656 -1.29 3.77 16.86
C ILE A 656 0.02 4.48 16.48
N VAL A 657 1.07 4.27 17.28
CA VAL A 657 2.43 4.74 17.00
C VAL A 657 3.37 3.59 17.30
N GLY A 658 3.85 2.94 16.25
CA GLY A 658 4.50 1.64 16.33
C GLY A 658 3.92 0.71 15.27
N GLU A 659 3.77 -0.56 15.63
CA GLU A 659 3.23 -1.61 14.77
C GLU A 659 1.85 -2.05 15.29
N CYS A 660 0.99 -2.51 14.39
CA CYS A 660 -0.28 -3.17 14.71
C CYS A 660 -0.76 -4.05 13.55
N ASN A 661 -1.27 -5.23 13.90
CA ASN A 661 -1.97 -6.16 13.02
C ASN A 661 -3.46 -5.77 12.88
N VAL A 662 -3.99 -5.85 11.66
CA VAL A 662 -5.42 -5.65 11.34
C VAL A 662 -5.93 -6.86 10.57
N GLN A 663 -7.04 -7.44 11.04
CA GLN A 663 -7.67 -8.62 10.42
C GLN A 663 -9.03 -8.28 9.79
N TYR A 664 -9.31 -8.92 8.65
CA TYR A 664 -10.54 -8.75 7.89
C TYR A 664 -11.19 -10.09 7.60
N ALA A 665 -12.52 -10.14 7.71
CA ALA A 665 -13.33 -11.09 6.97
C ALA A 665 -13.73 -10.46 5.63
N PHE A 666 -13.39 -11.12 4.52
CA PHE A 666 -13.65 -10.65 3.17
C PHE A 666 -14.51 -11.67 2.40
N ASP A 667 -15.62 -11.20 1.83
CA ASP A 667 -16.59 -12.01 1.08
C ASP A 667 -15.92 -12.61 -0.18
N PRO A 668 -15.94 -13.95 -0.37
CA PRO A 668 -15.08 -14.65 -1.34
C PRO A 668 -15.40 -14.42 -2.83
#